data_AF-A0A8D2D654-F1
#
_entry.id   AF-A0A8D2D654-F1
#
_cell.length_a   1.000
_cell.length_b   1.000
_cell.length_c   1.000
_cell.angle_alpha   90.00
_cell.angle_beta   90.00
_cell.angle_gamma   90.00
#
_symmetry.space_group_name_H-M   'P 1'
#
loop_
_entity.id
_entity.type
_entity.pdbx_description
1 polymer ?
#
loop_
_entity_poly.entity_id
_entity_poly.type
_entity_poly.pdbx_seq_one_letter_code
_entity_poly.pdbx_strand_id
1 'polypeptide(L)'
;MEGDGAGPWALGLLRTFEAGEFAGWEKVGSGGFGQVYKVRHVHWKTWLAIKCSPSLHVDDRERVELLEEAKKMEMAKFRYVLPVYGICREPVGLVMEYMETGSLENLLASEPLPWDLRFRIVHETAVGMNFLHCMSPPLLHLDLKPANILLDAHYHVKISDFGLAKCSGLSHSHDLSMDGLFGTIAYLPPERIREKSRLFDTKHDVYSFAIVIWGVLTQKKPFADEKNILHIMVKVVKGHRPELPPVCRPRPRACGNLLRLMQRCWQEDPRERPTFQEITSETEVLCEKPEEEVKEPTLDPAGKSSPGPASEAVPGSSRLKRASAPALEKDCSLSELLSQLDSGASQAIERPEELSRGKRLSGVSSVDSAFSSRGSLSLSFEREPSTGDLGTTDVQKRKLVDAIVSGDTSKLMKLWQPQDVSLVLDGGASLLHLAVEAGQEECAKWLLLNNADPNLTNGQGSTPLHLAVERRARAVVELLLARKTSVNAKDEDQWTALHFAAQNGDESSTRLLLEKNASVNEVDFEGRTPMHVACQHGQEKIVRILLRRGVDAGLQGKDAWLPLHYAAWQGHLPIVKLLAKQPGVSVNAQTLDGRTPLHLAAQRGHYRVARILIDLCCDVNVRGPLAQTPLHVAAETGHTSTTRLLLHRGAGKEAVTAEGCTALHLAARHGHLATVKLLLEEKADVLARGPLSQTALHLAAAHGHSEVVEELVSADLIDLSDEQGLSALHLAARGRHAQTVETLLRHGAHISLQSLKVQGGPGPAATLLRRSKT
;
A
#
# COMPACT_ATOMS: atom_id res chain seq x y z
N MET A 1 -56.08 14.18 -12.26
CA MET A 1 -56.23 13.03 -13.17
C MET A 1 -55.13 13.18 -14.20
N GLU A 2 -54.11 12.34 -14.22
CA GLU A 2 -53.78 11.26 -13.26
C GLU A 2 -52.70 11.76 -12.27
N GLY A 3 -51.94 10.87 -11.63
CA GLY A 3 -50.86 11.28 -10.75
C GLY A 3 -49.97 10.11 -10.35
N ASP A 4 -48.67 10.25 -10.61
CA ASP A 4 -47.59 9.60 -9.89
C ASP A 4 -46.85 10.71 -9.10
N GLY A 5 -46.65 10.64 -7.79
CA GLY A 5 -46.70 9.44 -6.94
C GLY A 5 -45.31 8.84 -6.82
N ALA A 6 -44.49 9.41 -5.93
CA ALA A 6 -43.27 8.77 -5.49
C ALA A 6 -43.65 7.52 -4.67
N GLY A 7 -43.88 6.40 -5.37
CA GLY A 7 -44.40 5.18 -4.79
C GLY A 7 -43.47 4.56 -3.75
N PRO A 8 -43.93 3.54 -2.99
CA PRO A 8 -43.16 2.89 -1.91
C PRO A 8 -41.94 2.08 -2.37
N TRP A 9 -41.47 2.30 -3.61
CA TRP A 9 -40.49 1.52 -4.36
C TRP A 9 -39.13 2.22 -4.51
N ALA A 10 -38.82 3.21 -3.66
CA ALA A 10 -37.52 3.88 -3.65
C ALA A 10 -36.39 2.87 -3.33
N LEU A 11 -35.50 2.66 -4.31
CA LEU A 11 -34.64 1.47 -4.42
C LEU A 11 -33.16 1.68 -4.01
N GLY A 12 -32.76 2.86 -3.53
CA GLY A 12 -31.36 3.12 -3.19
C GLY A 12 -30.47 3.15 -4.44
N LEU A 13 -29.33 2.45 -4.41
CA LEU A 13 -28.48 2.27 -5.61
C LEU A 13 -28.74 0.92 -6.31
N LEU A 14 -29.71 0.12 -5.82
CA LEU A 14 -30.10 -1.15 -6.45
C LEU A 14 -30.76 -0.90 -7.80
N ARG A 15 -30.29 -1.60 -8.83
CA ARG A 15 -30.85 -1.48 -10.18
C ARG A 15 -32.10 -2.34 -10.33
N THR A 16 -33.14 -1.79 -10.95
CA THR A 16 -34.21 -2.63 -11.52
C THR A 16 -33.78 -3.15 -12.88
N PHE A 17 -33.92 -4.45 -13.11
CA PHE A 17 -33.60 -5.11 -14.37
C PHE A 17 -34.86 -5.68 -15.04
N GLU A 18 -34.88 -5.69 -16.37
CA GLU A 18 -35.93 -6.32 -17.17
C GLU A 18 -35.48 -7.68 -17.73
N ALA A 19 -36.43 -8.57 -18.02
CA ALA A 19 -36.19 -9.93 -18.54
C ALA A 19 -35.22 -9.96 -19.72
N GLY A 20 -35.40 -9.03 -20.68
CA GLY A 20 -34.62 -8.92 -21.92
C GLY A 20 -33.17 -8.48 -21.74
N GLU A 21 -32.76 -8.07 -20.53
CA GLU A 21 -31.35 -7.80 -20.22
C GLU A 21 -30.55 -9.08 -19.92
N PHE A 22 -31.22 -10.23 -19.83
CA PHE A 22 -30.63 -11.52 -19.45
C PHE A 22 -30.82 -12.58 -20.54
N ALA A 23 -29.73 -13.20 -20.96
CA ALA A 23 -29.71 -14.32 -21.91
C ALA A 23 -29.16 -15.60 -21.27
N GLY A 24 -29.54 -16.76 -21.82
CA GLY A 24 -29.00 -18.06 -21.37
C GLY A 24 -29.42 -18.44 -19.95
N TRP A 25 -30.73 -18.50 -19.70
CA TRP A 25 -31.31 -18.89 -18.41
C TRP A 25 -31.09 -20.39 -18.13
N GLU A 26 -30.13 -20.69 -17.27
CA GLU A 26 -29.76 -22.05 -16.86
C GLU A 26 -30.16 -22.27 -15.39
N LYS A 27 -31.04 -23.25 -15.11
CA LYS A 27 -31.48 -23.52 -13.74
C LYS A 27 -30.40 -24.28 -12.97
N VAL A 28 -29.76 -23.59 -12.02
CA VAL A 28 -28.66 -24.13 -11.20
C VAL A 28 -29.10 -24.58 -9.80
N GLY A 29 -30.28 -24.18 -9.33
CA GLY A 29 -30.80 -24.61 -8.03
C GLY A 29 -32.31 -24.47 -7.85
N SER A 30 -32.85 -25.17 -6.87
CA SER A 30 -34.21 -25.00 -6.37
C SER A 30 -34.35 -25.52 -4.94
N GLY A 31 -35.08 -24.78 -4.10
CA GLY A 31 -35.38 -25.17 -2.72
C GLY A 31 -36.66 -24.50 -2.22
N GLY A 32 -36.93 -24.60 -0.91
CA GLY A 32 -38.13 -24.02 -0.28
C GLY A 32 -38.22 -22.49 -0.27
N PHE A 33 -37.26 -21.80 -0.90
CA PHE A 33 -37.17 -20.34 -1.03
C PHE A 33 -37.10 -19.89 -2.50
N GLY A 34 -37.46 -20.77 -3.45
CA GLY A 34 -37.54 -20.44 -4.88
C GLY A 34 -36.58 -21.20 -5.78
N GLN A 35 -36.32 -20.62 -6.95
CA GLN A 35 -35.50 -21.22 -8.01
C GLN A 35 -34.36 -20.27 -8.38
N VAL A 36 -33.14 -20.82 -8.48
CA VAL A 36 -31.94 -20.03 -8.80
C VAL A 36 -31.54 -20.32 -10.24
N TYR A 37 -31.47 -19.26 -11.03
CA TYR A 37 -31.07 -19.27 -12.43
C TYR A 37 -29.73 -18.57 -12.59
N LYS A 38 -28.79 -19.23 -13.26
CA LYS A 38 -27.61 -18.61 -13.85
C LYS A 38 -28.03 -17.94 -15.15
N VAL A 39 -27.63 -16.70 -15.34
CA VAL A 39 -27.96 -15.88 -16.52
C VAL A 39 -26.75 -15.08 -16.96
N ARG A 40 -26.71 -14.67 -18.22
CA ARG A 40 -25.69 -13.75 -18.75
C ARG A 40 -26.31 -12.38 -19.00
N HIS A 41 -25.80 -11.34 -18.37
CA HIS A 41 -26.29 -9.97 -18.62
C HIS A 41 -25.79 -9.48 -19.98
N VAL A 42 -26.70 -9.14 -20.88
CA VAL A 42 -26.42 -8.87 -22.31
C VAL A 42 -25.40 -7.74 -22.48
N HIS A 43 -25.57 -6.64 -21.74
CA HIS A 43 -24.72 -5.46 -21.85
C HIS A 43 -23.38 -5.59 -21.11
N TRP A 44 -23.35 -6.26 -19.96
CA TRP A 44 -22.12 -6.42 -19.15
C TRP A 44 -21.27 -7.62 -19.57
N LYS A 45 -21.87 -8.56 -20.32
CA LYS A 45 -21.28 -9.84 -20.79
C LYS A 45 -20.88 -10.82 -19.68
N THR A 46 -21.06 -10.45 -18.41
CA THR A 46 -20.83 -11.24 -17.19
C THR A 46 -21.94 -12.26 -16.92
N TRP A 47 -21.60 -13.29 -16.15
CA TRP A 47 -22.57 -14.21 -15.54
C TRP A 47 -23.07 -13.65 -14.21
N LEU A 48 -24.35 -13.87 -13.92
CA LEU A 48 -25.05 -13.47 -12.70
C LEU A 48 -25.99 -14.60 -12.26
N ALA A 49 -26.39 -14.59 -10.99
CA ALA A 49 -27.47 -15.43 -10.50
C ALA A 49 -28.73 -14.58 -10.28
N ILE A 50 -29.90 -15.16 -10.58
CA ILE A 50 -31.21 -14.62 -10.22
C ILE A 50 -31.94 -15.64 -9.35
N LYS A 51 -32.27 -15.24 -8.13
CA LYS A 51 -33.08 -16.01 -7.19
C LYS A 51 -34.54 -15.57 -7.33
N CYS A 52 -35.32 -16.32 -8.08
CA CYS A 52 -36.75 -16.06 -8.32
C CYS A 52 -37.61 -16.61 -7.18
N SER A 53 -38.72 -15.91 -6.84
CA SER A 53 -39.72 -16.41 -5.87
C SER A 53 -40.22 -17.82 -6.27
N PRO A 54 -40.57 -18.70 -5.31
CA PRO A 54 -41.28 -19.95 -5.61
C PRO A 54 -42.69 -19.72 -6.18
N SER A 55 -43.27 -18.54 -5.95
CA SER A 55 -44.62 -18.17 -6.37
C SER A 55 -44.65 -17.66 -7.82
N LEU A 56 -45.46 -18.29 -8.69
CA LEU A 56 -45.72 -17.79 -10.06
C LEU A 56 -46.44 -16.43 -10.06
N HIS A 57 -47.22 -16.16 -9.01
CA HIS A 57 -47.79 -14.85 -8.72
C HIS A 57 -47.26 -14.37 -7.38
N VAL A 58 -46.21 -13.53 -7.43
CA VAL A 58 -45.67 -12.81 -6.28
C VAL A 58 -46.63 -11.68 -5.94
N ASP A 59 -47.16 -11.65 -4.72
CA ASP A 59 -48.02 -10.56 -4.25
C ASP A 59 -47.21 -9.33 -3.82
N ASP A 60 -47.88 -8.22 -3.52
CA ASP A 60 -47.18 -6.99 -3.11
C ASP A 60 -46.47 -7.10 -1.76
N ARG A 61 -46.81 -8.09 -0.92
CA ARG A 61 -46.10 -8.36 0.34
C ARG A 61 -44.79 -9.08 0.07
N GLU A 62 -44.79 -10.18 -0.68
CA GLU A 62 -43.57 -10.89 -1.11
C GLU A 62 -42.61 -9.92 -1.81
N ARG A 63 -43.11 -9.02 -2.68
CA ARG A 63 -42.28 -7.99 -3.33
C ARG A 63 -41.65 -7.00 -2.34
N VAL A 64 -42.39 -6.54 -1.34
CA VAL A 64 -41.87 -5.62 -0.31
C VAL A 64 -40.87 -6.32 0.60
N GLU A 65 -41.10 -7.59 0.96
CA GLU A 65 -40.16 -8.39 1.76
C GLU A 65 -38.85 -8.66 0.98
N LEU A 66 -38.95 -8.94 -0.34
CA LEU A 66 -37.80 -9.06 -1.25
C LEU A 66 -37.03 -7.74 -1.40
N LEU A 67 -37.73 -6.60 -1.47
CA LEU A 67 -37.14 -5.26 -1.54
C LEU A 67 -36.41 -4.89 -0.23
N GLU A 68 -36.96 -5.27 0.92
CA GLU A 68 -36.31 -5.08 2.22
C GLU A 68 -35.11 -6.00 2.43
N GLU A 69 -35.14 -7.24 1.91
CA GLU A 69 -33.96 -8.10 1.84
C GLU A 69 -32.88 -7.47 0.94
N ALA A 70 -33.25 -7.00 -0.26
CA ALA A 70 -32.34 -6.35 -1.19
C ALA A 70 -31.65 -5.12 -0.57
N LYS A 71 -32.38 -4.22 0.09
CA LYS A 71 -31.83 -3.03 0.77
C LYS A 71 -30.86 -3.40 1.89
N LYS A 72 -31.16 -4.43 2.69
CA LYS A 72 -30.28 -4.89 3.79
C LYS A 72 -28.99 -5.51 3.23
N MET A 73 -29.10 -6.28 2.15
CA MET A 73 -27.95 -6.76 1.38
C MET A 73 -27.15 -5.60 0.74
N GLU A 74 -27.82 -4.53 0.33
CA GLU A 74 -27.17 -3.33 -0.19
C GLU A 74 -26.33 -2.60 0.89
N MET A 75 -26.83 -2.56 2.12
CA MET A 75 -26.12 -2.00 3.27
C MET A 75 -24.97 -2.91 3.75
N ALA A 76 -25.11 -4.23 3.61
CA ALA A 76 -24.15 -5.23 4.06
C ALA A 76 -23.02 -5.55 3.04
N LYS A 77 -22.64 -4.58 2.18
CA LYS A 77 -21.58 -4.76 1.15
C LYS A 77 -20.20 -5.00 1.76
N PHE A 78 -19.81 -6.27 1.88
CA PHE A 78 -18.53 -6.71 2.44
C PHE A 78 -17.95 -7.90 1.66
N ARG A 79 -16.62 -8.14 1.74
CA ARG A 79 -15.93 -9.16 0.91
C ARG A 79 -16.54 -10.56 1.02
N TYR A 80 -16.95 -10.96 2.22
CA TYR A 80 -17.48 -12.29 2.51
C TYR A 80 -19.03 -12.34 2.60
N VAL A 81 -19.72 -11.33 2.05
CA VAL A 81 -21.18 -11.30 1.89
C VAL A 81 -21.50 -11.31 0.40
N LEU A 82 -22.53 -12.06 -0.03
CA LEU A 82 -22.89 -12.19 -1.44
C LEU A 82 -23.39 -10.84 -2.01
N PRO A 83 -22.75 -10.28 -3.05
CA PRO A 83 -23.19 -9.02 -3.65
C PRO A 83 -24.56 -9.15 -4.34
N VAL A 84 -25.50 -8.30 -3.94
CA VAL A 84 -26.77 -8.08 -4.66
C VAL A 84 -26.63 -6.81 -5.50
N TYR A 85 -26.93 -6.93 -6.80
CA TYR A 85 -26.91 -5.82 -7.75
C TYR A 85 -28.28 -5.15 -7.93
N GLY A 86 -29.36 -5.87 -7.61
CA GLY A 86 -30.71 -5.33 -7.73
C GLY A 86 -31.81 -6.38 -7.81
N ILE A 87 -32.92 -6.01 -8.45
CA ILE A 87 -34.14 -6.84 -8.55
C ILE A 87 -34.57 -6.93 -10.01
N CYS A 88 -34.85 -8.14 -10.48
CA CYS A 88 -35.48 -8.41 -11.76
C CYS A 88 -37.00 -8.28 -11.60
N ARG A 89 -37.68 -7.57 -12.52
CA ARG A 89 -39.14 -7.39 -12.49
C ARG A 89 -39.90 -8.66 -12.88
N GLU A 90 -39.48 -9.32 -13.96
CA GLU A 90 -40.14 -10.49 -14.52
C GLU A 90 -39.07 -11.46 -15.06
N PRO A 91 -39.00 -12.71 -14.56
CA PRO A 91 -39.58 -13.18 -13.30
C PRO A 91 -39.05 -12.37 -12.11
N VAL A 92 -39.90 -12.18 -11.08
CA VAL A 92 -39.52 -11.44 -9.86
C VAL A 92 -38.41 -12.18 -9.11
N GLY A 93 -37.26 -11.55 -8.90
CA GLY A 93 -36.14 -12.17 -8.18
C GLY A 93 -34.96 -11.25 -7.88
N LEU A 94 -34.14 -11.63 -6.91
CA LEU A 94 -32.90 -10.93 -6.54
C LEU A 94 -31.79 -11.23 -7.55
N VAL A 95 -31.19 -10.19 -8.12
CA VAL A 95 -30.05 -10.27 -9.05
C VAL A 95 -28.76 -10.13 -8.25
N MET A 96 -27.90 -11.15 -8.29
CA MET A 96 -26.73 -11.30 -7.42
C MET A 96 -25.52 -11.87 -8.18
N GLU A 97 -24.36 -11.85 -7.54
CA GLU A 97 -23.12 -12.46 -8.05
C GLU A 97 -23.32 -13.97 -8.30
N TYR A 98 -22.81 -14.47 -9.44
CA TYR A 98 -22.80 -15.91 -9.71
C TYR A 98 -21.59 -16.54 -9.03
N MET A 99 -21.79 -17.65 -8.31
CA MET A 99 -20.78 -18.31 -7.49
C MET A 99 -20.37 -19.62 -8.14
N GLU A 100 -19.20 -19.68 -8.79
CA GLU A 100 -18.86 -20.77 -9.71
C GLU A 100 -18.77 -22.15 -9.05
N THR A 101 -18.29 -22.24 -7.81
CA THR A 101 -18.19 -23.52 -7.08
C THR A 101 -19.45 -23.84 -6.25
N GLY A 102 -20.47 -22.96 -6.27
CA GLY A 102 -21.78 -23.21 -5.67
C GLY A 102 -21.77 -23.07 -4.14
N SER A 103 -22.49 -23.96 -3.45
CA SER A 103 -22.63 -23.96 -1.99
C SER A 103 -21.64 -24.90 -1.30
N LEU A 104 -21.29 -24.56 -0.05
CA LEU A 104 -20.47 -25.39 0.82
C LEU A 104 -21.14 -26.74 1.12
N GLU A 105 -22.48 -26.85 1.12
CA GLU A 105 -23.16 -28.15 1.23
C GLU A 105 -22.81 -29.09 0.06
N ASN A 106 -22.77 -28.57 -1.17
CA ASN A 106 -22.39 -29.35 -2.35
C ASN A 106 -20.91 -29.75 -2.27
N LEU A 107 -20.02 -28.80 -1.94
CA LEU A 107 -18.58 -29.03 -1.85
C LEU A 107 -18.21 -30.03 -0.73
N LEU A 108 -18.86 -29.96 0.43
CA LEU A 108 -18.63 -30.92 1.52
C LEU A 108 -19.08 -32.35 1.14
N ALA A 109 -19.98 -32.49 0.18
CA ALA A 109 -20.52 -33.76 -0.29
C ALA A 109 -19.78 -34.34 -1.52
N SER A 110 -19.00 -33.54 -2.26
CA SER A 110 -18.31 -33.99 -3.48
C SER A 110 -16.92 -34.59 -3.20
N GLU A 111 -16.03 -33.87 -2.51
CA GLU A 111 -14.61 -34.22 -2.41
C GLU A 111 -14.01 -33.95 -1.02
N PRO A 112 -12.98 -34.71 -0.58
CA PRO A 112 -12.34 -34.51 0.72
C PRO A 112 -11.51 -33.22 0.74
N LEU A 113 -11.90 -32.24 1.56
CA LEU A 113 -11.28 -30.91 1.56
C LEU A 113 -9.91 -30.91 2.25
N PRO A 114 -8.89 -30.25 1.66
CA PRO A 114 -7.59 -30.07 2.30
C PRO A 114 -7.70 -29.15 3.53
N TRP A 115 -6.81 -29.34 4.49
CA TRP A 115 -6.88 -28.66 5.79
C TRP A 115 -6.80 -27.14 5.69
N ASP A 116 -5.97 -26.60 4.81
CA ASP A 116 -5.82 -25.16 4.59
C ASP A 116 -7.12 -24.52 4.07
N LEU A 117 -7.86 -25.25 3.21
CA LEU A 117 -9.17 -24.81 2.75
C LEU A 117 -10.23 -24.91 3.85
N ARG A 118 -10.18 -25.94 4.70
CA ARG A 118 -11.06 -26.05 5.88
C ARG A 118 -10.83 -24.88 6.85
N PHE A 119 -9.59 -24.53 7.16
CA PHE A 119 -9.27 -23.38 8.01
C PHE A 119 -9.71 -22.06 7.37
N ARG A 120 -9.44 -21.86 6.07
CA ARG A 120 -9.89 -20.68 5.32
C ARG A 120 -11.41 -20.52 5.34
N ILE A 121 -12.17 -21.55 5.00
CA ILE A 121 -13.65 -21.49 4.96
C ILE A 121 -14.21 -21.11 6.35
N VAL A 122 -13.67 -21.68 7.42
CA VAL A 122 -14.06 -21.33 8.79
C VAL A 122 -13.71 -19.85 9.08
N HIS A 123 -12.48 -19.42 8.80
CA HIS A 123 -12.03 -18.06 9.09
C HIS A 123 -12.81 -17.01 8.29
N GLU A 124 -12.97 -17.18 6.97
CA GLU A 124 -13.69 -16.21 6.12
C GLU A 124 -15.19 -16.14 6.47
N THR A 125 -15.81 -17.28 6.81
CA THR A 125 -17.19 -17.28 7.34
C THR A 125 -17.27 -16.52 8.67
N ALA A 126 -16.29 -16.70 9.57
CA ALA A 126 -16.25 -15.96 10.83
C ALA A 126 -16.04 -14.45 10.62
N VAL A 127 -15.19 -14.05 9.67
CA VAL A 127 -14.95 -12.63 9.34
C VAL A 127 -16.20 -12.00 8.69
N GLY A 128 -16.89 -12.73 7.81
CA GLY A 128 -18.20 -12.32 7.29
C GLY A 128 -19.23 -12.11 8.39
N MET A 129 -19.42 -13.10 9.27
CA MET A 129 -20.34 -12.99 10.41
C MET A 129 -19.95 -11.89 11.42
N ASN A 130 -18.65 -11.66 11.63
CA ASN A 130 -18.20 -10.56 12.48
C ASN A 130 -18.59 -9.19 11.91
N PHE A 131 -18.38 -8.95 10.61
CA PHE A 131 -18.82 -7.71 9.96
C PHE A 131 -20.33 -7.48 10.14
N LEU A 132 -21.14 -8.52 9.92
CA LEU A 132 -22.59 -8.48 10.05
C LEU A 132 -23.03 -8.15 11.49
N HIS A 133 -22.35 -8.70 12.48
CA HIS A 133 -22.63 -8.44 13.90
C HIS A 133 -22.08 -7.10 14.41
N CYS A 134 -21.10 -6.51 13.72
CA CYS A 134 -20.60 -5.15 13.99
C CYS A 134 -21.45 -4.04 13.34
N MET A 135 -22.47 -4.37 12.55
CA MET A 135 -23.45 -3.40 12.05
C MET A 135 -24.26 -2.78 13.20
N SER A 136 -24.84 -1.59 12.96
CA SER A 136 -25.71 -0.90 13.93
C SER A 136 -27.08 -0.60 13.30
N PRO A 137 -28.15 -1.33 13.65
CA PRO A 137 -28.17 -2.52 14.52
C PRO A 137 -27.47 -3.75 13.89
N PRO A 138 -27.06 -4.75 14.70
CA PRO A 138 -26.45 -5.98 14.20
C PRO A 138 -27.36 -6.76 13.26
N LEU A 139 -26.81 -7.23 12.12
CA LEU A 139 -27.55 -8.01 11.14
C LEU A 139 -27.40 -9.51 11.44
N LEU A 140 -28.41 -10.09 12.08
CA LEU A 140 -28.44 -11.52 12.44
C LEU A 140 -28.83 -12.37 11.22
N HIS A 141 -28.18 -13.52 11.04
CA HIS A 141 -28.42 -14.40 9.89
C HIS A 141 -29.58 -15.37 10.13
N LEU A 142 -29.67 -15.94 11.33
CA LEU A 142 -30.73 -16.84 11.85
C LEU A 142 -30.94 -18.17 11.10
N ASP A 143 -30.21 -18.44 10.01
CA ASP A 143 -30.22 -19.71 9.27
C ASP A 143 -28.85 -20.04 8.65
N LEU A 144 -27.76 -19.68 9.35
CA LEU A 144 -26.38 -19.93 8.91
C LEU A 144 -26.10 -21.45 8.83
N LYS A 145 -25.87 -21.96 7.62
CA LYS A 145 -25.66 -23.38 7.32
C LYS A 145 -24.86 -23.55 6.01
N PRO A 146 -24.29 -24.71 5.69
CA PRO A 146 -23.48 -24.91 4.48
C PRO A 146 -24.20 -24.64 3.15
N ALA A 147 -25.54 -24.71 3.10
CA ALA A 147 -26.30 -24.33 1.91
C ALA A 147 -26.29 -22.81 1.64
N ASN A 148 -26.14 -22.00 2.69
CA ASN A 148 -26.19 -20.53 2.69
C ASN A 148 -24.78 -19.90 2.74
N ILE A 149 -23.75 -20.72 2.57
CA ILE A 149 -22.34 -20.32 2.48
C ILE A 149 -21.90 -20.72 1.07
N LEU A 150 -21.77 -19.74 0.18
CA LEU A 150 -21.38 -19.94 -1.21
C LEU A 150 -19.87 -19.70 -1.40
N LEU A 151 -19.33 -20.17 -2.53
CA LEU A 151 -17.90 -20.14 -2.83
C LEU A 151 -17.65 -19.67 -4.28
N ASP A 152 -16.64 -18.82 -4.47
CA ASP A 152 -16.24 -18.33 -5.81
C ASP A 152 -15.32 -19.33 -6.54
N ALA A 153 -14.89 -18.99 -7.75
CA ALA A 153 -13.89 -19.75 -8.52
C ALA A 153 -12.53 -19.96 -7.81
N HIS A 154 -12.24 -19.25 -6.71
CA HIS A 154 -11.01 -19.36 -5.91
C HIS A 154 -11.26 -19.99 -4.52
N TYR A 155 -12.48 -20.48 -4.27
CA TYR A 155 -12.97 -20.99 -3.00
C TYR A 155 -12.94 -19.96 -1.84
N HIS A 156 -13.17 -18.67 -2.15
CA HIS A 156 -13.47 -17.66 -1.14
C HIS A 156 -14.96 -17.65 -0.76
N VAL A 157 -15.25 -17.45 0.52
CA VAL A 157 -16.61 -17.51 1.08
C VAL A 157 -17.46 -16.27 0.71
N LYS A 158 -18.72 -16.49 0.34
CA LYS A 158 -19.81 -15.48 0.33
C LYS A 158 -21.01 -16.00 1.12
N ILE A 159 -21.36 -15.32 2.21
CA ILE A 159 -22.57 -15.60 2.99
C ILE A 159 -23.80 -15.08 2.25
N SER A 160 -24.86 -15.90 2.16
CA SER A 160 -26.12 -15.61 1.45
C SER A 160 -27.34 -15.98 2.32
N ASP A 161 -28.55 -15.76 1.80
CA ASP A 161 -29.80 -16.29 2.38
C ASP A 161 -30.01 -15.96 3.88
N PHE A 162 -29.78 -14.70 4.22
CA PHE A 162 -30.14 -14.07 5.48
C PHE A 162 -31.65 -14.20 5.73
N GLY A 163 -32.07 -14.64 6.93
CA GLY A 163 -33.46 -15.01 7.25
C GLY A 163 -34.49 -13.86 7.32
N LEU A 164 -34.24 -12.76 6.61
CA LEU A 164 -34.86 -11.46 6.79
C LEU A 164 -36.33 -11.42 6.36
N ALA A 165 -36.68 -12.10 5.25
CA ALA A 165 -38.05 -12.23 4.75
C ALA A 165 -39.03 -12.95 5.71
N LYS A 166 -38.54 -13.57 6.80
CA LYS A 166 -39.40 -14.23 7.81
C LYS A 166 -39.63 -13.40 9.08
N CYS A 167 -38.93 -12.28 9.26
CA CYS A 167 -38.97 -11.51 10.50
C CYS A 167 -40.05 -10.40 10.52
N SER A 168 -40.81 -10.24 9.43
CA SER A 168 -41.94 -9.33 9.26
C SER A 168 -43.19 -9.82 10.01
N GLY A 169 -43.14 -9.77 11.34
CA GLY A 169 -44.21 -10.18 12.26
C GLY A 169 -45.46 -9.28 12.29
N LEU A 170 -46.06 -8.99 11.13
CA LEU A 170 -47.33 -8.27 10.98
C LEU A 170 -48.34 -9.07 10.13
N SER A 171 -48.73 -10.23 10.66
CA SER A 171 -49.96 -10.91 10.22
C SER A 171 -50.62 -11.63 11.38
N HIS A 172 -51.76 -11.08 11.83
CA HIS A 172 -52.83 -11.87 12.42
C HIS A 172 -53.48 -12.78 11.35
N SER A 173 -54.37 -13.68 11.79
CA SER A 173 -55.07 -14.70 11.00
C SER A 173 -54.19 -15.73 10.27
N HIS A 174 -54.15 -16.92 10.89
CA HIS A 174 -54.34 -18.27 10.32
C HIS A 174 -54.26 -18.44 8.79
N ASP A 175 -53.60 -19.48 8.25
CA ASP A 175 -53.56 -20.85 8.79
C ASP A 175 -52.20 -21.41 9.24
N LEU A 176 -52.27 -22.52 9.99
CA LEU A 176 -51.22 -23.03 10.86
C LEU A 176 -50.27 -24.07 10.23
N SER A 177 -48.97 -23.87 10.45
CA SER A 177 -47.96 -24.95 10.42
C SER A 177 -46.83 -24.72 11.44
N MET A 178 -47.16 -24.83 12.73
CA MET A 178 -46.23 -25.01 13.86
C MET A 178 -45.27 -23.85 14.21
N ASP A 179 -45.78 -22.63 14.25
CA ASP A 179 -45.36 -21.49 15.09
C ASP A 179 -43.88 -21.38 15.54
N GLY A 180 -43.11 -20.59 14.80
CA GLY A 180 -42.09 -19.72 15.38
C GLY A 180 -40.65 -20.24 15.48
N LEU A 181 -40.31 -21.35 14.81
CA LEU A 181 -38.93 -21.79 14.67
C LEU A 181 -38.26 -21.17 13.43
N PHE A 182 -37.33 -20.25 13.67
CA PHE A 182 -36.49 -19.62 12.66
C PHE A 182 -35.20 -20.42 12.50
N GLY A 183 -34.84 -20.75 11.27
CA GLY A 183 -33.62 -21.51 10.95
C GLY A 183 -33.83 -23.02 10.82
N THR A 184 -32.84 -23.68 10.21
CA THR A 184 -32.84 -25.11 9.92
C THR A 184 -32.60 -25.92 11.20
N ILE A 185 -33.51 -26.83 11.57
CA ILE A 185 -33.60 -27.43 12.92
C ILE A 185 -32.29 -28.09 13.42
N ALA A 186 -31.47 -28.70 12.55
CA ALA A 186 -30.20 -29.30 12.95
C ALA A 186 -29.10 -28.28 13.34
N TYR A 187 -29.29 -27.00 12.99
CA TYR A 187 -28.40 -25.86 13.27
C TYR A 187 -28.96 -24.97 14.39
N LEU A 188 -30.16 -25.25 14.89
CA LEU A 188 -30.89 -24.40 15.82
C LEU A 188 -30.38 -24.53 17.27
N PRO A 189 -30.15 -23.42 17.99
CA PRO A 189 -29.71 -23.47 19.38
C PRO A 189 -30.80 -23.96 20.36
N PRO A 190 -30.43 -24.66 21.45
CA PRO A 190 -31.36 -25.31 22.37
C PRO A 190 -32.30 -24.34 23.09
N GLU A 191 -31.82 -23.14 23.44
CA GLU A 191 -32.65 -22.11 24.08
C GLU A 191 -33.80 -21.65 23.18
N ARG A 192 -33.65 -21.64 21.85
CA ARG A 192 -34.72 -21.24 20.92
C ARG A 192 -35.83 -22.30 20.81
N ILE A 193 -35.52 -23.57 21.12
CA ILE A 193 -36.51 -24.64 21.23
C ILE A 193 -37.24 -24.58 22.58
N ARG A 194 -36.53 -24.18 23.65
CA ARG A 194 -37.05 -24.08 25.03
C ARG A 194 -37.89 -22.83 25.25
N GLU A 195 -37.47 -21.67 24.72
CA GLU A 195 -37.98 -20.33 25.04
C GLU A 195 -38.49 -19.64 23.77
N LYS A 196 -39.70 -20.01 23.30
CA LYS A 196 -40.30 -19.42 22.07
C LYS A 196 -40.38 -17.88 22.07
N SER A 197 -40.45 -17.26 23.24
CA SER A 197 -40.53 -15.80 23.45
C SER A 197 -39.18 -15.09 23.57
N ARG A 198 -38.04 -15.81 23.57
CA ARG A 198 -36.71 -15.20 23.66
C ARG A 198 -36.39 -14.39 22.39
N LEU A 199 -35.93 -13.15 22.58
CA LEU A 199 -35.42 -12.28 21.52
C LEU A 199 -34.15 -12.87 20.89
N PHE A 200 -33.97 -12.63 19.59
CA PHE A 200 -32.76 -13.03 18.88
C PHE A 200 -31.55 -12.23 19.36
N ASP A 201 -30.41 -12.91 19.47
CA ASP A 201 -29.13 -12.34 19.85
C ASP A 201 -28.01 -12.92 18.97
N THR A 202 -26.82 -12.30 19.00
CA THR A 202 -25.66 -12.73 18.21
C THR A 202 -25.17 -14.14 18.55
N LYS A 203 -25.51 -14.68 19.72
CA LYS A 203 -25.11 -16.01 20.19
C LYS A 203 -25.93 -17.13 19.56
N HIS A 204 -27.02 -16.80 18.84
CA HIS A 204 -27.75 -17.73 17.99
C HIS A 204 -26.90 -18.15 16.78
N ASP A 205 -26.37 -17.18 16.01
CA ASP A 205 -25.56 -17.47 14.82
C ASP A 205 -24.23 -18.16 15.19
N VAL A 206 -23.67 -17.87 16.38
CA VAL A 206 -22.47 -18.57 16.91
C VAL A 206 -22.72 -20.07 17.11
N TYR A 207 -23.90 -20.45 17.59
CA TYR A 207 -24.27 -21.87 17.72
C TYR A 207 -24.41 -22.53 16.34
N SER A 208 -25.13 -21.88 15.41
CA SER A 208 -25.27 -22.35 14.03
C SER A 208 -23.91 -22.56 13.36
N PHE A 209 -22.98 -21.62 13.57
CA PHE A 209 -21.61 -21.68 13.09
C PHE A 209 -20.80 -22.84 13.69
N ALA A 210 -21.05 -23.23 14.94
CA ALA A 210 -20.43 -24.43 15.51
C ALA A 210 -20.81 -25.71 14.75
N ILE A 211 -22.06 -25.82 14.30
CA ILE A 211 -22.54 -26.94 13.50
C ILE A 211 -21.97 -26.87 12.06
N VAL A 212 -21.75 -25.66 11.52
CA VAL A 212 -20.98 -25.47 10.27
C VAL A 212 -19.53 -25.95 10.43
N ILE A 213 -18.82 -25.58 11.50
CA ILE A 213 -17.45 -26.07 11.76
C ILE A 213 -17.43 -27.59 11.88
N TRP A 214 -18.39 -28.19 12.60
CA TRP A 214 -18.53 -29.65 12.68
C TRP A 214 -18.72 -30.28 11.30
N GLY A 215 -19.52 -29.67 10.42
CA GLY A 215 -19.69 -30.11 9.03
C GLY A 215 -18.39 -30.03 8.21
N VAL A 216 -17.65 -28.93 8.33
CA VAL A 216 -16.35 -28.73 7.65
C VAL A 216 -15.26 -29.70 8.17
N LEU A 217 -15.28 -30.04 9.46
CA LEU A 217 -14.36 -31.00 10.08
C LEU A 217 -14.66 -32.46 9.72
N THR A 218 -15.94 -32.83 9.58
CA THR A 218 -16.37 -34.23 9.46
C THR A 218 -16.81 -34.64 8.05
N GLN A 219 -17.22 -33.69 7.21
CA GLN A 219 -17.87 -33.91 5.92
C GLN A 219 -19.08 -34.86 6.00
N LYS A 220 -19.86 -34.71 7.07
CA LYS A 220 -21.13 -35.40 7.30
C LYS A 220 -22.27 -34.40 7.48
N LYS A 221 -23.51 -34.87 7.35
CA LYS A 221 -24.69 -34.10 7.75
C LYS A 221 -24.95 -34.26 9.26
N PRO A 222 -25.28 -33.18 10.00
CA PRO A 222 -25.52 -33.27 11.43
C PRO A 222 -26.77 -34.12 11.71
N PHE A 223 -26.67 -35.01 12.69
CA PHE A 223 -27.73 -35.97 13.07
C PHE A 223 -28.21 -36.87 11.91
N ALA A 224 -27.32 -37.26 10.98
CA ALA A 224 -27.68 -38.05 9.78
C ALA A 224 -28.45 -39.36 10.05
N ASP A 225 -28.24 -40.00 11.19
CA ASP A 225 -28.93 -41.23 11.60
C ASP A 225 -30.41 -40.99 12.00
N GLU A 226 -30.80 -39.73 12.25
CA GLU A 226 -32.11 -39.36 12.78
C GLU A 226 -33.12 -39.00 11.70
N LYS A 227 -34.10 -39.89 11.50
CA LYS A 227 -35.17 -39.73 10.50
C LYS A 227 -36.35 -38.87 10.96
N ASN A 228 -36.40 -38.48 12.24
CA ASN A 228 -37.49 -37.68 12.81
C ASN A 228 -36.96 -36.37 13.40
N ILE A 229 -37.44 -35.25 12.85
CA ILE A 229 -37.02 -33.90 13.21
C ILE A 229 -37.33 -33.55 14.68
N LEU A 230 -38.39 -34.12 15.26
CA LEU A 230 -38.73 -33.97 16.67
C LEU A 230 -37.71 -34.68 17.58
N HIS A 231 -37.12 -35.80 17.14
CA HIS A 231 -36.09 -36.48 17.92
C HIS A 231 -34.78 -35.69 17.93
N ILE A 232 -34.43 -35.03 16.82
CA ILE A 232 -33.32 -34.07 16.75
C ILE A 232 -33.55 -32.92 17.76
N MET A 233 -34.74 -32.31 17.77
CA MET A 233 -35.08 -31.25 18.72
C MET A 233 -34.97 -31.73 20.18
N VAL A 234 -35.49 -32.92 20.50
CA VAL A 234 -35.39 -33.51 21.86
C VAL A 234 -33.94 -33.82 22.24
N LYS A 235 -33.09 -34.27 21.31
CA LYS A 235 -31.64 -34.46 21.56
C LYS A 235 -30.94 -33.13 21.83
N VAL A 236 -31.14 -32.11 21.00
CA VAL A 236 -30.54 -30.77 21.17
C VAL A 236 -30.94 -30.15 22.51
N VAL A 237 -32.23 -30.18 22.88
CA VAL A 237 -32.73 -29.67 24.17
C VAL A 237 -32.19 -30.45 25.38
N LYS A 238 -31.83 -31.73 25.22
CA LYS A 238 -31.14 -32.55 26.23
C LYS A 238 -29.62 -32.33 26.24
N GLY A 239 -29.11 -31.22 25.70
CA GLY A 239 -27.68 -30.91 25.64
C GLY A 239 -26.87 -31.82 24.71
N HIS A 240 -27.49 -32.71 23.93
CA HIS A 240 -26.75 -33.56 22.99
C HIS A 240 -26.30 -32.71 21.79
N ARG A 241 -25.18 -33.10 21.18
CA ARG A 241 -24.58 -32.47 19.99
C ARG A 241 -24.23 -33.56 18.96
N PRO A 242 -24.02 -33.23 17.68
CA PRO A 242 -23.59 -34.20 16.68
C PRO A 242 -22.32 -34.95 17.08
N GLU A 243 -22.30 -36.27 16.90
CA GLU A 243 -21.16 -37.11 17.29
C GLU A 243 -19.90 -36.74 16.49
N LEU A 244 -18.73 -36.83 17.14
CA LEU A 244 -17.44 -36.52 16.53
C LEU A 244 -16.73 -37.83 16.15
N PRO A 245 -16.86 -38.30 14.89
CA PRO A 245 -16.05 -39.43 14.42
C PRO A 245 -14.56 -39.07 14.48
N PRO A 246 -13.65 -40.07 14.57
CA PRO A 246 -12.21 -39.83 14.54
C PRO A 246 -11.82 -39.19 13.20
N VAL A 247 -11.58 -37.88 13.22
CA VAL A 247 -11.23 -37.11 12.02
C VAL A 247 -9.97 -37.69 11.38
N CYS A 248 -10.03 -37.91 10.07
CA CYS A 248 -9.01 -38.63 9.31
C CYS A 248 -7.59 -38.08 9.54
N ARG A 249 -6.63 -39.00 9.63
CA ARG A 249 -5.19 -38.68 9.68
C ARG A 249 -4.65 -38.62 8.24
N PRO A 250 -3.64 -37.78 7.94
CA PRO A 250 -2.96 -36.84 8.83
C PRO A 250 -3.81 -35.60 9.17
N ARG A 251 -3.53 -35.00 10.34
CA ARG A 251 -4.16 -33.75 10.79
C ARG A 251 -3.09 -32.78 11.34
N PRO A 252 -3.12 -31.47 11.01
CA PRO A 252 -2.25 -30.46 11.62
C PRO A 252 -2.50 -30.31 13.12
N ARG A 253 -1.51 -29.79 13.87
CA ARG A 253 -1.67 -29.45 15.31
C ARG A 253 -2.87 -28.51 15.53
N ALA A 254 -3.07 -27.54 14.62
CA ALA A 254 -4.17 -26.57 14.60
C ALA A 254 -5.59 -27.18 14.66
N CYS A 255 -5.78 -28.43 14.21
CA CYS A 255 -7.06 -29.15 14.35
C CYS A 255 -7.52 -29.23 15.82
N GLY A 256 -6.59 -29.35 16.78
CA GLY A 256 -6.90 -29.35 18.21
C GLY A 256 -7.34 -27.99 18.77
N ASN A 257 -7.07 -26.90 18.06
CA ASN A 257 -7.55 -25.56 18.41
C ASN A 257 -8.97 -25.36 17.86
N LEU A 258 -9.16 -25.66 16.56
CA LEU A 258 -10.47 -25.58 15.91
C LEU A 258 -11.55 -26.43 16.60
N LEU A 259 -11.19 -27.63 17.08
CA LEU A 259 -12.11 -28.49 17.85
C LEU A 259 -12.56 -27.82 19.17
N ARG A 260 -11.64 -27.17 19.89
CA ARG A 260 -11.93 -26.46 21.15
C ARG A 260 -12.76 -25.20 20.92
N LEU A 261 -12.49 -24.48 19.82
CA LEU A 261 -13.27 -23.32 19.40
C LEU A 261 -14.72 -23.72 19.08
N MET A 262 -14.92 -24.73 18.24
CA MET A 262 -16.24 -25.31 17.94
C MET A 262 -16.98 -25.74 19.22
N GLN A 263 -16.28 -26.39 20.16
CA GLN A 263 -16.85 -26.80 21.45
C GLN A 263 -17.25 -25.62 22.35
N ARG A 264 -16.61 -24.46 22.23
CA ARG A 264 -17.03 -23.21 22.89
C ARG A 264 -18.22 -22.55 22.16
N CYS A 265 -18.26 -22.61 20.84
CA CYS A 265 -19.36 -22.02 20.06
C CYS A 265 -20.73 -22.70 20.30
N TRP A 266 -20.80 -23.99 20.66
CA TRP A 266 -22.07 -24.69 20.93
C TRP A 266 -22.42 -24.93 22.42
N GLN A 267 -21.86 -24.13 23.33
CA GLN A 267 -22.17 -24.23 24.77
C GLN A 267 -23.67 -24.08 25.08
N GLU A 268 -24.12 -24.74 26.15
CA GLU A 268 -25.54 -24.77 26.54
C GLU A 268 -26.00 -23.40 27.07
N ASP A 269 -25.17 -22.68 27.84
CA ASP A 269 -25.40 -21.26 28.12
C ASP A 269 -24.89 -20.41 26.93
N PRO A 270 -25.75 -19.56 26.30
CA PRO A 270 -25.33 -18.64 25.25
C PRO A 270 -24.27 -17.61 25.69
N ARG A 271 -24.13 -17.34 26.99
CA ARG A 271 -23.15 -16.39 27.54
C ARG A 271 -21.71 -16.91 27.45
N GLU A 272 -21.52 -18.22 27.60
CA GLU A 272 -20.22 -18.92 27.52
C GLU A 272 -19.74 -19.11 26.08
N ARG A 273 -20.62 -18.89 25.08
CA ARG A 273 -20.24 -18.89 23.67
C ARG A 273 -19.43 -17.62 23.36
N PRO A 274 -18.34 -17.66 22.58
CA PRO A 274 -17.58 -16.48 22.18
C PRO A 274 -18.39 -15.52 21.29
N THR A 275 -17.84 -14.34 21.03
CA THR A 275 -18.29 -13.40 19.99
C THR A 275 -17.60 -13.72 18.66
N PHE A 276 -18.15 -13.26 17.53
CA PHE A 276 -17.45 -13.42 16.25
C PHE A 276 -16.12 -12.65 16.18
N GLN A 277 -15.92 -11.61 16.99
CA GLN A 277 -14.64 -10.92 17.13
C GLN A 277 -13.58 -11.83 17.75
N GLU A 278 -13.91 -12.57 18.81
CA GLU A 278 -13.00 -13.56 19.41
C GLU A 278 -12.76 -14.75 18.46
N ILE A 279 -13.81 -15.24 17.80
CA ILE A 279 -13.72 -16.32 16.80
C ILE A 279 -12.81 -15.92 15.62
N THR A 280 -12.89 -14.69 15.13
CA THR A 280 -12.01 -14.22 14.04
C THR A 280 -10.56 -14.16 14.48
N SER A 281 -10.27 -13.59 15.65
CA SER A 281 -8.91 -13.59 16.23
C SER A 281 -8.36 -15.00 16.46
N GLU A 282 -9.17 -15.94 16.95
CA GLU A 282 -8.74 -17.33 17.14
C GLU A 282 -8.59 -18.13 15.85
N THR A 283 -9.27 -17.74 14.75
CA THR A 283 -9.19 -18.44 13.46
C THR A 283 -8.14 -17.87 12.51
N GLU A 284 -7.74 -16.60 12.68
CA GLU A 284 -6.62 -15.99 11.95
C GLU A 284 -5.33 -16.79 12.17
N VAL A 285 -5.02 -17.12 13.43
CA VAL A 285 -3.89 -17.95 13.86
C VAL A 285 -3.97 -19.42 13.36
N LEU A 286 -5.12 -19.87 12.84
CA LEU A 286 -5.26 -21.19 12.18
C LEU A 286 -4.97 -21.14 10.68
N CYS A 287 -4.93 -19.94 10.10
CA CYS A 287 -4.64 -19.69 8.68
C CYS A 287 -3.19 -19.22 8.47
N GLU A 288 -2.49 -18.82 9.52
CA GLU A 288 -1.04 -18.62 9.49
C GLU A 288 -0.33 -19.93 9.13
N LYS A 289 0.61 -19.86 8.18
CA LYS A 289 1.46 -21.01 7.84
C LYS A 289 2.30 -21.37 9.07
N PRO A 290 2.44 -22.65 9.43
CA PRO A 290 3.38 -23.03 10.48
C PRO A 290 4.78 -22.59 10.08
N GLU A 291 5.46 -21.86 10.97
CA GLU A 291 6.89 -21.61 10.85
C GLU A 291 7.63 -22.95 10.81
N GLU A 292 8.73 -23.03 10.06
CA GLU A 292 9.57 -24.24 10.06
C GLU A 292 10.27 -24.35 11.42
N GLU A 293 9.63 -25.07 12.36
CA GLU A 293 10.15 -25.27 13.72
C GLU A 293 11.58 -25.80 13.69
N VAL A 294 12.50 -24.98 14.21
CA VAL A 294 13.93 -25.28 14.33
C VAL A 294 14.12 -26.60 15.07
N LYS A 295 15.03 -27.46 14.56
CA LYS A 295 15.43 -28.69 15.25
C LYS A 295 16.08 -28.36 16.60
N GLU A 296 15.35 -28.58 17.70
CA GLU A 296 15.98 -28.68 19.02
C GLU A 296 16.86 -29.95 19.11
N PRO A 297 17.98 -29.90 19.85
CA PRO A 297 18.92 -31.02 19.94
C PRO A 297 18.40 -32.13 20.85
N THR A 298 18.41 -33.37 20.37
CA THR A 298 18.14 -34.55 21.21
C THR A 298 19.27 -34.78 22.21
N LEU A 299 18.97 -34.66 23.50
CA LEU A 299 19.85 -35.07 24.59
C LEU A 299 19.67 -36.57 24.87
N ASP A 300 20.75 -37.34 24.70
CA ASP A 300 20.81 -38.76 25.08
C ASP A 300 20.88 -38.96 26.61
N PRO A 301 20.17 -39.97 27.15
CA PRO A 301 20.48 -40.56 28.45
C PRO A 301 20.81 -42.06 28.34
N ALA A 302 22.09 -42.42 28.25
CA ALA A 302 22.55 -43.81 28.34
C ALA A 302 22.60 -44.29 29.81
N GLY A 303 21.89 -45.40 30.17
CA GLY A 303 21.47 -45.62 31.57
C GLY A 303 21.30 -47.05 32.14
N LYS A 304 22.03 -48.07 31.64
CA LYS A 304 22.31 -49.38 32.32
C LYS A 304 21.23 -50.51 32.40
N SER A 305 21.67 -51.68 31.88
CA SER A 305 21.66 -53.05 32.48
C SER A 305 20.40 -53.97 32.57
N SER A 306 20.31 -54.91 31.60
CA SER A 306 20.34 -56.39 31.77
C SER A 306 19.08 -57.18 32.26
N PRO A 307 19.00 -58.54 32.09
CA PRO A 307 19.22 -59.29 30.83
C PRO A 307 18.29 -60.55 30.59
N GLY A 308 17.88 -60.79 29.33
CA GLY A 308 17.53 -62.13 28.76
C GLY A 308 16.26 -62.85 29.26
N PRO A 309 15.97 -64.10 28.79
CA PRO A 309 16.69 -64.94 27.80
C PRO A 309 15.87 -65.27 26.52
N ALA A 310 16.35 -66.22 25.70
CA ALA A 310 15.94 -66.47 24.30
C ALA A 310 15.23 -67.83 24.03
N SER A 311 14.61 -67.95 22.84
CA SER A 311 14.39 -69.18 22.03
C SER A 311 13.77 -68.78 20.66
N GLU A 312 14.36 -69.07 19.49
CA GLU A 312 14.27 -70.33 18.68
C GLU A 312 12.88 -70.59 18.06
N ALA A 313 12.69 -71.02 16.79
CA ALA A 313 13.61 -71.23 15.64
C ALA A 313 12.85 -71.16 14.28
N VAL A 314 13.56 -71.16 13.13
CA VAL A 314 12.99 -71.04 11.75
C VAL A 314 13.80 -71.89 10.74
N PRO A 315 13.18 -72.89 10.06
CA PRO A 315 12.81 -72.78 8.63
C PRO A 315 11.43 -73.46 8.33
N GLY A 316 10.87 -73.63 7.12
CA GLY A 316 11.24 -73.37 5.71
C GLY A 316 10.28 -74.17 4.78
N SER A 317 10.47 -74.35 3.45
CA SER A 317 11.35 -73.75 2.45
C SER A 317 10.93 -74.19 1.02
N SER A 318 11.26 -73.39 -0.02
CA SER A 318 11.22 -73.75 -1.48
C SER A 318 9.81 -73.90 -2.15
N ARG A 319 9.60 -73.74 -3.47
CA ARG A 319 10.44 -73.25 -4.60
C ARG A 319 9.57 -72.84 -5.82
N LEU A 320 9.94 -71.74 -6.51
CA LEU A 320 9.77 -71.45 -7.96
C LEU A 320 8.42 -71.72 -8.70
N LYS A 321 7.81 -70.67 -9.27
CA LYS A 321 7.71 -70.47 -10.74
C LYS A 321 7.19 -69.07 -11.16
N ARG A 322 7.41 -68.72 -12.44
CA ARG A 322 7.15 -67.41 -13.08
C ARG A 322 5.66 -67.16 -13.42
N ALA A 323 5.24 -65.89 -13.41
CA ALA A 323 4.42 -65.28 -14.48
C ALA A 323 4.53 -63.72 -14.47
N SER A 324 4.24 -63.10 -15.62
CA SER A 324 3.85 -61.68 -15.86
C SER A 324 4.51 -60.52 -15.08
N ALA A 325 5.41 -59.80 -15.79
CA ALA A 325 5.51 -58.34 -15.98
C ALA A 325 5.49 -57.34 -14.78
N PRO A 326 6.24 -56.21 -14.86
CA PRO A 326 6.52 -55.36 -13.71
C PRO A 326 5.45 -54.31 -13.38
N ALA A 327 5.29 -54.01 -12.10
CA ALA A 327 4.70 -52.76 -11.62
C ALA A 327 5.71 -51.60 -11.78
N LEU A 328 5.20 -50.39 -11.98
CA LEU A 328 5.99 -49.17 -12.18
C LEU A 328 5.79 -48.22 -10.99
N GLU A 329 6.60 -48.39 -9.93
CA GLU A 329 6.60 -47.47 -8.78
C GLU A 329 7.86 -46.60 -8.79
N LYS A 330 7.66 -45.32 -9.10
CA LYS A 330 8.51 -44.21 -8.67
C LYS A 330 7.77 -42.89 -8.84
N ASP A 331 7.42 -42.28 -7.72
CA ASP A 331 6.75 -40.97 -7.71
C ASP A 331 7.72 -39.88 -8.18
N CYS A 332 7.37 -39.21 -9.27
CA CYS A 332 7.94 -37.92 -9.65
C CYS A 332 6.87 -36.84 -9.53
N SER A 333 7.20 -35.73 -8.87
CA SER A 333 6.22 -34.71 -8.49
C SER A 333 5.65 -33.98 -9.71
N LEU A 334 4.34 -33.70 -9.67
CA LEU A 334 3.61 -32.98 -10.72
C LEU A 334 4.14 -31.54 -10.95
N SER A 335 4.97 -31.03 -10.03
CA SER A 335 5.71 -29.77 -10.17
C SER A 335 6.78 -29.76 -11.27
N GLU A 336 7.36 -30.91 -11.66
CA GLU A 336 8.41 -30.95 -12.70
C GLU A 336 7.84 -30.95 -14.12
N LEU A 337 6.59 -31.38 -14.32
CA LEU A 337 5.93 -31.43 -15.64
C LEU A 337 5.35 -30.08 -16.12
N LEU A 338 5.30 -29.07 -15.25
CA LEU A 338 4.76 -27.73 -15.58
C LEU A 338 5.85 -26.68 -15.85
N SER A 339 7.12 -27.09 -15.93
CA SER A 339 8.28 -26.22 -16.20
C SER A 339 8.88 -26.37 -17.60
N GLN A 340 8.27 -27.18 -18.48
CA GLN A 340 8.80 -27.51 -19.82
C GLN A 340 7.80 -27.28 -20.97
N LEU A 341 6.86 -26.34 -20.83
CA LEU A 341 5.86 -26.03 -21.88
C LEU A 341 6.01 -24.65 -22.54
N ASP A 342 7.00 -23.84 -22.17
CA ASP A 342 7.33 -22.55 -22.80
C ASP A 342 8.81 -22.49 -23.22
N SER A 343 9.22 -23.34 -24.17
CA SER A 343 10.57 -23.26 -24.76
C SER A 343 10.66 -23.74 -26.22
N GLY A 344 10.46 -22.79 -27.15
CA GLY A 344 10.89 -22.91 -28.55
C GLY A 344 9.90 -23.59 -29.51
N ALA A 345 9.96 -23.30 -30.83
CA ALA A 345 10.75 -22.26 -31.49
C ALA A 345 10.12 -21.88 -32.85
N SER A 346 10.20 -20.59 -33.20
CA SER A 346 9.89 -20.14 -34.56
C SER A 346 11.01 -20.55 -35.52
N GLN A 347 10.66 -21.24 -36.60
CA GLN A 347 11.49 -21.28 -37.81
C GLN A 347 10.65 -20.84 -39.01
N ALA A 348 11.24 -19.96 -39.82
CA ALA A 348 10.62 -19.41 -41.02
C ALA A 348 11.16 -20.11 -42.27
N ILE A 349 10.36 -20.15 -43.34
CA ILE A 349 10.83 -20.38 -44.71
C ILE A 349 9.95 -19.57 -45.68
N GLU A 350 10.64 -18.72 -46.44
CA GLU A 350 10.41 -18.27 -47.82
C GLU A 350 9.14 -17.48 -48.26
N ARG A 351 9.47 -16.39 -48.98
CA ARG A 351 8.69 -15.60 -49.97
C ARG A 351 8.93 -16.22 -51.38
N PRO A 352 8.36 -15.76 -52.54
CA PRO A 352 7.89 -14.40 -52.85
C PRO A 352 6.69 -14.28 -53.84
N GLU A 353 6.54 -13.07 -54.42
CA GLU A 353 5.90 -12.77 -55.73
C GLU A 353 4.37 -12.96 -55.91
N GLU A 354 3.67 -12.29 -56.85
CA GLU A 354 3.76 -10.88 -57.32
C GLU A 354 2.43 -10.47 -58.03
N LEU A 355 2.41 -9.32 -58.74
CA LEU A 355 1.35 -8.81 -59.65
C LEU A 355 -0.02 -8.45 -59.00
N SER A 356 -0.57 -7.22 -58.98
CA SER A 356 -0.40 -5.92 -59.67
C SER A 356 -1.39 -5.58 -60.82
N ARG A 357 -1.55 -4.26 -61.06
CA ARG A 357 -2.45 -3.53 -62.02
C ARG A 357 -3.89 -3.30 -61.51
N GLY A 358 -4.48 -2.10 -61.60
CA GLY A 358 -4.04 -0.76 -62.05
C GLY A 358 -5.22 0.24 -61.88
N LYS A 359 -5.14 1.58 -62.07
CA LYS A 359 -4.17 2.53 -62.67
C LYS A 359 -4.26 3.86 -61.84
N ARG A 360 -3.19 4.61 -61.55
CA ARG A 360 -2.60 5.74 -62.35
C ARG A 360 -3.66 6.72 -62.89
N LEU A 361 -3.61 8.05 -62.68
CA LEU A 361 -2.66 9.04 -62.07
C LEU A 361 -3.51 10.11 -61.31
N SER A 362 -3.06 11.17 -60.60
CA SER A 362 -1.80 11.86 -60.23
C SER A 362 -2.13 12.82 -59.03
N GLY A 363 -1.24 13.56 -58.36
CA GLY A 363 0.22 13.77 -58.41
C GLY A 363 0.60 15.23 -58.00
N VAL A 364 1.73 15.41 -57.28
CA VAL A 364 2.26 16.65 -56.62
C VAL A 364 1.36 17.36 -55.58
N SER A 365 1.84 17.93 -54.46
CA SER A 365 3.09 17.71 -53.69
C SER A 365 3.05 18.39 -52.31
N SER A 366 3.40 17.67 -51.23
CA SER A 366 3.92 18.13 -49.92
C SER A 366 3.09 19.09 -49.03
N VAL A 367 2.94 18.71 -47.74
CA VAL A 367 2.46 19.48 -46.55
C VAL A 367 1.09 20.19 -46.68
N ASP A 368 0.17 20.17 -45.70
CA ASP A 368 0.37 20.36 -44.25
C ASP A 368 -0.80 19.76 -43.40
N SER A 369 -0.67 19.86 -42.08
CA SER A 369 -1.67 20.00 -41.00
C SER A 369 -3.16 19.66 -41.21
N ALA A 370 -3.63 18.76 -40.34
CA ALA A 370 -4.79 18.88 -39.44
C ALA A 370 -6.24 19.16 -39.95
N PHE A 371 -7.21 18.49 -39.29
CA PHE A 371 -8.67 18.76 -39.31
C PHE A 371 -9.39 18.51 -40.67
N SER A 372 -10.70 18.18 -40.76
CA SER A 372 -11.74 17.95 -39.73
C SER A 372 -12.89 17.07 -40.25
N SER A 373 -13.48 16.23 -39.37
CA SER A 373 -14.92 15.84 -39.33
C SER A 373 -15.53 15.18 -40.60
N ARG A 374 -16.80 14.72 -40.68
CA ARG A 374 -18.04 14.86 -39.87
C ARG A 374 -18.78 13.52 -39.77
N GLY A 375 -19.63 13.24 -38.76
CA GLY A 375 -19.98 14.02 -37.57
C GLY A 375 -21.47 14.44 -37.50
N SER A 376 -22.10 14.20 -36.35
CA SER A 376 -23.36 14.81 -35.87
C SER A 376 -23.32 14.80 -34.33
N LEU A 377 -23.07 15.94 -33.67
CA LEU A 377 -24.07 16.93 -33.25
C LEU A 377 -24.76 16.59 -31.91
N SER A 378 -23.99 16.64 -30.82
CA SER A 378 -24.49 17.06 -29.51
C SER A 378 -24.36 18.59 -29.41
N LEU A 379 -25.49 19.31 -29.36
CA LEU A 379 -25.50 20.77 -29.43
C LEU A 379 -24.99 21.42 -28.14
N SER A 380 -23.75 21.91 -28.16
CA SER A 380 -23.27 22.94 -27.25
C SER A 380 -23.97 24.26 -27.57
N PHE A 381 -25.01 24.60 -26.81
CA PHE A 381 -25.55 25.96 -26.82
C PHE A 381 -24.57 26.91 -26.14
N GLU A 382 -23.65 27.49 -26.91
CA GLU A 382 -23.16 28.83 -26.59
C GLU A 382 -24.35 29.79 -26.68
N ARG A 383 -24.98 30.02 -25.54
CA ARG A 383 -25.94 31.10 -25.38
C ARG A 383 -25.12 32.38 -25.23
N GLU A 384 -25.04 33.20 -26.28
CA GLU A 384 -24.59 34.59 -26.09
C GLU A 384 -25.37 35.20 -24.91
N PRO A 385 -24.72 36.00 -24.05
CA PRO A 385 -25.33 36.49 -22.83
C PRO A 385 -26.41 37.53 -23.13
N SER A 386 -27.63 37.05 -23.42
CA SER A 386 -28.86 37.84 -23.31
C SER A 386 -28.84 38.55 -21.96
N THR A 387 -28.81 39.89 -21.99
CA THR A 387 -28.14 40.74 -20.98
C THR A 387 -28.92 40.91 -19.67
N GLY A 388 -29.27 39.80 -19.01
CA GLY A 388 -30.04 39.78 -17.76
C GLY A 388 -29.72 38.63 -16.79
N ASP A 389 -29.04 37.55 -17.20
CA ASP A 389 -28.90 36.33 -16.36
C ASP A 389 -27.51 36.15 -15.71
N LEU A 390 -26.54 37.04 -15.98
CA LEU A 390 -25.19 37.00 -15.41
C LEU A 390 -25.13 37.22 -13.89
N GLY A 391 -26.22 37.70 -13.27
CA GLY A 391 -26.29 37.98 -11.83
C GLY A 391 -26.87 36.84 -10.98
N THR A 392 -27.51 35.83 -11.58
CA THR A 392 -28.27 34.79 -10.84
C THR A 392 -27.37 33.63 -10.43
N THR A 393 -26.67 33.06 -11.41
CA THR A 393 -25.76 31.91 -11.29
C THR A 393 -24.55 32.22 -10.42
N ASP A 394 -23.93 33.39 -10.58
CA ASP A 394 -22.76 33.77 -9.79
C ASP A 394 -23.13 34.11 -8.32
N VAL A 395 -24.34 34.60 -8.07
CA VAL A 395 -24.87 34.74 -6.70
C VAL A 395 -25.18 33.37 -6.07
N GLN A 396 -25.69 32.41 -6.83
CA GLN A 396 -25.89 31.03 -6.37
C GLN A 396 -24.54 30.35 -6.04
N LYS A 397 -23.56 30.44 -6.95
CA LYS A 397 -22.18 29.99 -6.74
C LYS A 397 -21.59 30.53 -5.44
N ARG A 398 -21.62 31.85 -5.24
CA ARG A 398 -21.12 32.49 -3.99
C ARG A 398 -21.85 32.00 -2.74
N LYS A 399 -23.17 31.76 -2.78
CA LYS A 399 -23.95 31.21 -1.65
C LYS A 399 -23.58 29.76 -1.32
N LEU A 400 -23.32 28.93 -2.33
CA LEU A 400 -22.86 27.55 -2.14
C LEU A 400 -21.44 27.50 -1.57
N VAL A 401 -20.53 28.34 -2.10
CA VAL A 401 -19.17 28.54 -1.56
C VAL A 401 -19.22 28.96 -0.09
N ASP A 402 -20.00 29.99 0.23
CA ASP A 402 -20.20 30.48 1.59
C ASP A 402 -20.81 29.41 2.54
N ALA A 403 -21.79 28.62 2.07
CA ALA A 403 -22.35 27.51 2.83
C ALA A 403 -21.33 26.39 3.11
N ILE A 404 -20.47 26.05 2.13
CA ILE A 404 -19.41 25.06 2.29
C ILE A 404 -18.35 25.59 3.27
N VAL A 405 -17.80 26.79 3.04
CA VAL A 405 -16.74 27.38 3.88
C VAL A 405 -17.18 27.55 5.33
N SER A 406 -18.44 27.95 5.57
CA SER A 406 -19.01 28.05 6.92
C SER A 406 -19.39 26.71 7.57
N GLY A 407 -19.37 25.60 6.82
CA GLY A 407 -19.74 24.27 7.32
C GLY A 407 -21.24 24.06 7.53
N ASP A 408 -22.08 25.00 7.09
CA ASP A 408 -23.54 24.92 7.26
C ASP A 408 -24.14 23.97 6.20
N THR A 409 -24.07 22.68 6.52
CA THR A 409 -24.70 21.60 5.76
C THR A 409 -26.20 21.81 5.56
N SER A 410 -26.91 22.45 6.51
CA SER A 410 -28.34 22.72 6.39
C SER A 410 -28.66 23.83 5.39
N LYS A 411 -27.79 24.83 5.26
CA LYS A 411 -27.83 25.86 4.23
C LYS A 411 -27.40 25.33 2.88
N LEU A 412 -26.37 24.47 2.83
CA LEU A 412 -25.97 23.74 1.62
C LEU A 412 -27.12 22.90 1.05
N MET A 413 -27.75 22.06 1.88
CA MET A 413 -28.93 21.25 1.49
C MET A 413 -30.11 22.09 0.96
N LYS A 414 -30.34 23.29 1.52
CA LYS A 414 -31.43 24.20 1.11
C LYS A 414 -31.14 24.95 -0.19
N LEU A 415 -29.87 25.13 -0.55
CA LEU A 415 -29.45 25.86 -1.75
C LEU A 415 -29.24 24.93 -2.94
N TRP A 416 -28.90 23.66 -2.70
CA TRP A 416 -28.48 22.69 -3.72
C TRP A 416 -29.50 22.43 -4.82
N GLN A 417 -29.03 22.43 -6.07
CA GLN A 417 -29.77 22.01 -7.25
C GLN A 417 -29.03 20.87 -7.97
N PRO A 418 -29.70 19.95 -8.68
CA PRO A 418 -29.04 18.83 -9.37
C PRO A 418 -27.99 19.24 -10.42
N GLN A 419 -28.07 20.47 -10.92
CA GLN A 419 -27.10 21.07 -11.84
C GLN A 419 -25.81 21.58 -11.16
N ASP A 420 -25.83 21.79 -9.83
CA ASP A 420 -24.69 22.29 -9.06
C ASP A 420 -23.62 21.20 -8.84
N VAL A 421 -23.94 19.93 -9.08
CA VAL A 421 -23.03 18.77 -8.96
C VAL A 421 -21.75 18.94 -9.79
N SER A 422 -21.90 19.50 -11.00
CA SER A 422 -20.81 19.76 -11.96
C SER A 422 -20.32 21.20 -11.94
N LEU A 423 -20.63 21.98 -10.89
CA LEU A 423 -20.25 23.39 -10.82
C LEU A 423 -18.75 23.55 -10.56
N VAL A 424 -18.10 24.25 -11.49
CA VAL A 424 -16.68 24.60 -11.45
C VAL A 424 -16.52 26.02 -10.89
N LEU A 425 -15.62 26.16 -9.92
CA LEU A 425 -15.25 27.42 -9.28
C LEU A 425 -14.13 28.12 -10.03
N ASP A 426 -13.84 29.36 -9.63
CA ASP A 426 -12.72 30.12 -10.19
C ASP A 426 -11.39 29.40 -9.86
N GLY A 427 -10.54 29.21 -10.86
CA GLY A 427 -9.36 28.34 -10.74
C GLY A 427 -9.64 26.83 -10.97
N GLY A 428 -10.79 26.47 -11.53
CA GLY A 428 -11.07 25.10 -12.01
C GLY A 428 -11.45 24.09 -10.92
N ALA A 429 -11.37 24.46 -9.64
CA ALA A 429 -11.75 23.60 -8.52
C ALA A 429 -13.26 23.29 -8.53
N SER A 430 -13.67 22.06 -8.22
CA SER A 430 -15.10 21.75 -7.98
C SER A 430 -15.51 22.06 -6.54
N LEU A 431 -16.82 22.13 -6.27
CA LEU A 431 -17.35 22.30 -4.89
C LEU A 431 -16.82 21.24 -3.90
N LEU A 432 -16.48 20.04 -4.39
CA LEU A 432 -15.87 18.99 -3.59
C LEU A 432 -14.42 19.33 -3.19
N HIS A 433 -13.62 19.95 -4.07
CA HIS A 433 -12.28 20.42 -3.72
C HIS A 433 -12.35 21.44 -2.58
N LEU A 434 -13.23 22.44 -2.71
CA LEU A 434 -13.45 23.47 -1.68
C LEU A 434 -13.84 22.87 -0.33
N ALA A 435 -14.74 21.88 -0.31
CA ALA A 435 -15.16 21.22 0.92
C ALA A 435 -14.01 20.47 1.61
N VAL A 436 -13.12 19.85 0.84
CA VAL A 436 -11.93 19.15 1.36
C VAL A 436 -10.86 20.16 1.82
N GLU A 437 -10.60 21.21 1.03
CA GLU A 437 -9.62 22.25 1.35
C GLU A 437 -9.99 23.03 2.62
N ALA A 438 -11.28 23.33 2.81
CA ALA A 438 -11.81 23.95 4.02
C ALA A 438 -11.88 23.00 5.24
N GLY A 439 -11.57 21.71 5.07
CA GLY A 439 -11.66 20.70 6.14
C GLY A 439 -13.08 20.31 6.55
N GLN A 440 -14.08 20.56 5.69
CA GLN A 440 -15.50 20.45 6.00
C GLN A 440 -16.02 19.04 5.66
N GLU A 441 -15.64 18.06 6.50
CA GLU A 441 -15.84 16.63 6.21
C GLU A 441 -17.30 16.25 5.91
N GLU A 442 -18.27 16.75 6.67
CA GLU A 442 -19.70 16.48 6.43
C GLU A 442 -20.21 17.13 5.13
N CYS A 443 -19.69 18.29 4.73
CA CYS A 443 -19.98 18.87 3.41
C CYS A 443 -19.40 18.00 2.29
N ALA A 444 -18.14 17.57 2.39
CA ALA A 444 -17.51 16.69 1.39
C ALA A 444 -18.25 15.35 1.26
N LYS A 445 -18.60 14.73 2.39
CA LYS A 445 -19.42 13.51 2.49
C LYS A 445 -20.80 13.69 1.85
N TRP A 446 -21.47 14.82 2.08
CA TRP A 446 -22.78 15.11 1.50
C TRP A 446 -22.72 15.38 -0.02
N LEU A 447 -21.70 16.11 -0.49
CA LEU A 447 -21.44 16.32 -1.92
C LEU A 447 -21.17 14.99 -2.64
N LEU A 448 -20.36 14.10 -2.04
CA LEU A 448 -20.15 12.75 -2.55
C LEU A 448 -21.47 11.96 -2.60
N LEU A 449 -22.27 11.96 -1.54
CA LEU A 449 -23.60 11.31 -1.52
C LEU A 449 -24.51 11.81 -2.67
N ASN A 450 -24.38 13.07 -3.08
CA ASN A 450 -25.08 13.66 -4.22
C ASN A 450 -24.32 13.53 -5.56
N ASN A 451 -23.50 12.48 -5.71
CA ASN A 451 -22.77 12.11 -6.93
C ASN A 451 -21.78 13.15 -7.47
N ALA A 452 -21.20 14.01 -6.62
CA ALA A 452 -19.98 14.75 -7.00
C ALA A 452 -18.87 13.78 -7.43
N ASP A 453 -18.22 14.06 -8.57
CA ASP A 453 -17.16 13.21 -9.12
C ASP A 453 -15.82 13.42 -8.38
N PRO A 454 -15.25 12.38 -7.74
CA PRO A 454 -13.97 12.46 -7.03
C PRO A 454 -12.74 12.48 -7.96
N ASN A 455 -12.92 12.41 -9.28
CA ASN A 455 -11.82 12.37 -10.26
C ASN A 455 -11.55 13.69 -10.96
N LEU A 456 -12.40 14.70 -10.78
CA LEU A 456 -12.16 16.06 -11.30
C LEU A 456 -10.85 16.61 -10.74
N THR A 457 -10.14 17.41 -11.54
CA THR A 457 -8.91 18.11 -11.17
C THR A 457 -9.17 19.61 -11.02
N ASN A 458 -8.55 20.27 -10.04
CA ASN A 458 -8.47 21.73 -10.00
C ASN A 458 -7.49 22.27 -11.07
N GLY A 459 -7.32 23.59 -11.14
CA GLY A 459 -6.34 24.27 -12.00
C GLY A 459 -4.87 24.14 -11.55
N GLN A 460 -4.53 23.06 -10.85
CA GLN A 460 -3.16 22.60 -10.54
C GLN A 460 -3.00 21.10 -10.89
N GLY A 461 -3.99 20.49 -11.57
CA GLY A 461 -4.07 19.05 -11.78
C GLY A 461 -4.45 18.22 -10.54
N SER A 462 -4.50 18.80 -9.35
CA SER A 462 -4.82 18.11 -8.11
C SER A 462 -6.29 17.70 -8.04
N THR A 463 -6.55 16.43 -7.73
CA THR A 463 -7.90 15.91 -7.43
C THR A 463 -8.24 16.05 -5.93
N PRO A 464 -9.51 15.89 -5.51
CA PRO A 464 -9.89 15.94 -4.09
C PRO A 464 -9.16 14.92 -3.21
N LEU A 465 -8.67 13.81 -3.78
CA LEU A 465 -7.87 12.82 -3.06
C LEU A 465 -6.47 13.36 -2.69
N HIS A 466 -5.87 14.19 -3.53
CA HIS A 466 -4.58 14.84 -3.23
C HIS A 466 -4.76 15.79 -2.04
N LEU A 467 -5.75 16.69 -2.13
CA LEU A 467 -6.10 17.63 -1.05
C LEU A 467 -6.47 16.89 0.26
N ALA A 468 -7.23 15.80 0.20
CA ALA A 468 -7.62 15.05 1.40
C ALA A 468 -6.41 14.43 2.12
N VAL A 469 -5.43 13.93 1.37
CA VAL A 469 -4.19 13.34 1.92
C VAL A 469 -3.19 14.43 2.35
N GLU A 470 -3.10 15.54 1.63
CA GLU A 470 -2.32 16.73 2.01
C GLU A 470 -2.81 17.28 3.37
N ARG A 471 -4.12 17.48 3.50
CA ARG A 471 -4.79 17.96 4.72
C ARG A 471 -4.93 16.89 5.82
N ARG A 472 -4.55 15.63 5.54
CA ARG A 472 -4.62 14.47 6.46
C ARG A 472 -6.06 14.17 6.94
N ALA A 473 -7.06 14.52 6.13
CA ALA A 473 -8.48 14.37 6.41
C ALA A 473 -8.93 12.90 6.24
N ARG A 474 -8.54 12.03 7.18
CA ARG A 474 -8.66 10.57 7.06
C ARG A 474 -10.08 10.11 6.68
N ALA A 475 -11.13 10.67 7.28
CA ALA A 475 -12.50 10.27 6.97
C ALA A 475 -12.88 10.59 5.51
N VAL A 476 -12.42 11.73 4.99
CA VAL A 476 -12.57 12.11 3.58
C VAL A 476 -11.78 11.17 2.67
N VAL A 477 -10.53 10.82 3.01
CA VAL A 477 -9.71 9.85 2.25
C VAL A 477 -10.41 8.49 2.18
N GLU A 478 -11.00 8.01 3.28
CA GLU A 478 -11.80 6.78 3.32
C GLU A 478 -13.05 6.87 2.42
N LEU A 479 -13.81 7.97 2.49
CA LEU A 479 -15.01 8.18 1.66
C LEU A 479 -14.68 8.29 0.15
N LEU A 480 -13.55 8.90 -0.20
CA LEU A 480 -13.07 8.97 -1.58
C LEU A 480 -12.59 7.59 -2.08
N LEU A 481 -11.81 6.86 -1.29
CA LEU A 481 -11.29 5.53 -1.67
C LEU A 481 -12.35 4.41 -1.56
N ALA A 482 -13.51 4.67 -0.98
CA ALA A 482 -14.71 3.82 -1.09
C ALA A 482 -15.39 3.92 -2.48
N ARG A 483 -15.05 4.91 -3.30
CA ARG A 483 -15.64 5.19 -4.62
C ARG A 483 -14.70 4.84 -5.78
N LYS A 484 -15.19 5.00 -7.01
CA LYS A 484 -14.40 4.86 -8.24
C LYS A 484 -13.48 6.07 -8.44
N THR A 485 -12.47 6.17 -7.58
CA THR A 485 -11.50 7.28 -7.54
C THR A 485 -10.17 6.81 -8.13
N SER A 486 -9.58 7.62 -9.01
CA SER A 486 -8.28 7.34 -9.62
C SER A 486 -7.15 7.54 -8.61
N VAL A 487 -6.78 6.44 -7.93
CA VAL A 487 -5.74 6.41 -6.89
C VAL A 487 -4.36 6.83 -7.41
N ASN A 488 -4.12 6.61 -8.70
CA ASN A 488 -2.88 6.93 -9.42
C ASN A 488 -3.03 8.15 -10.36
N ALA A 489 -4.04 9.00 -10.12
CA ALA A 489 -4.06 10.32 -10.73
C ALA A 489 -2.80 11.11 -10.33
N LYS A 490 -2.39 12.03 -11.21
CA LYS A 490 -1.24 12.91 -11.03
C LYS A 490 -1.64 14.36 -11.18
N ASP A 491 -1.04 15.23 -10.37
CA ASP A 491 -1.12 16.68 -10.53
C ASP A 491 -0.07 17.23 -11.53
N GLU A 492 0.04 18.56 -11.62
CA GLU A 492 0.99 19.23 -12.53
C GLU A 492 2.46 18.90 -12.23
N ASP A 493 2.84 18.73 -10.96
CA ASP A 493 4.19 18.31 -10.54
C ASP A 493 4.43 16.79 -10.69
N GLN A 494 3.44 16.07 -11.24
CA GLN A 494 3.39 14.61 -11.38
C GLN A 494 3.31 13.84 -10.04
N TRP A 495 2.94 14.51 -8.96
CA TRP A 495 2.70 13.88 -7.67
C TRP A 495 1.38 13.10 -7.68
N THR A 496 1.40 11.94 -7.02
CA THR A 496 0.19 11.16 -6.69
C THR A 496 -0.20 11.37 -5.24
N ALA A 497 -1.41 10.99 -4.85
CA ALA A 497 -1.82 10.95 -3.43
C ALA A 497 -0.83 10.16 -2.54
N LEU A 498 -0.15 9.14 -3.06
CA LEU A 498 0.88 8.39 -2.33
C LEU A 498 2.17 9.21 -2.10
N HIS A 499 2.51 10.16 -2.98
CA HIS A 499 3.61 11.11 -2.75
C HIS A 499 3.30 12.07 -1.60
N PHE A 500 2.10 12.65 -1.57
CA PHE A 500 1.64 13.49 -0.45
C PHE A 500 1.63 12.70 0.87
N ALA A 501 1.11 11.46 0.88
CA ALA A 501 1.13 10.60 2.07
C ALA A 501 2.57 10.33 2.56
N ALA A 502 3.49 10.09 1.62
CA ALA A 502 4.90 9.85 1.89
C ALA A 502 5.68 11.07 2.36
N GLN A 503 5.30 12.29 1.93
CA GLN A 503 5.83 13.54 2.46
C GLN A 503 5.31 13.80 3.88
N ASN A 504 3.98 13.67 4.08
CA ASN A 504 3.31 13.94 5.35
C ASN A 504 3.65 12.94 6.47
N GLY A 505 4.04 11.71 6.11
CA GLY A 505 4.22 10.61 7.06
C GLY A 505 2.90 9.95 7.48
N ASP A 506 1.84 10.10 6.69
CA ASP A 506 0.52 9.56 7.02
C ASP A 506 0.46 8.05 6.76
N GLU A 507 0.69 7.27 7.83
CA GLU A 507 0.56 5.81 7.81
C GLU A 507 -0.84 5.32 7.43
N SER A 508 -1.90 6.07 7.77
CA SER A 508 -3.29 5.65 7.52
C SER A 508 -3.61 5.74 6.05
N SER A 509 -3.42 6.94 5.46
CA SER A 509 -3.63 7.15 4.03
C SER A 509 -2.67 6.30 3.21
N THR A 510 -1.40 6.16 3.61
CA THR A 510 -0.43 5.28 2.91
C THR A 510 -0.93 3.84 2.83
N ARG A 511 -1.40 3.25 3.94
CA ARG A 511 -1.91 1.85 3.94
C ARG A 511 -3.13 1.71 3.06
N LEU A 512 -4.11 2.62 3.20
CA LEU A 512 -5.36 2.57 2.48
C LEU A 512 -5.19 2.80 0.96
N LEU A 513 -4.29 3.69 0.55
CA LEU A 513 -3.88 3.87 -0.85
C LEU A 513 -3.25 2.58 -1.40
N LEU A 514 -2.32 1.96 -0.65
CA LEU A 514 -1.67 0.70 -1.03
C LEU A 514 -2.60 -0.52 -0.99
N GLU A 515 -3.70 -0.47 -0.25
CA GLU A 515 -4.80 -1.46 -0.28
C GLU A 515 -5.75 -1.25 -1.46
N LYS A 516 -5.71 -0.06 -2.09
CA LYS A 516 -6.47 0.33 -3.28
C LYS A 516 -5.60 0.34 -4.54
N ASN A 517 -4.53 -0.45 -4.54
CA ASN A 517 -3.57 -0.63 -5.65
C ASN A 517 -2.89 0.68 -6.11
N ALA A 518 -2.55 1.58 -5.17
CA ALA A 518 -1.66 2.69 -5.47
C ALA A 518 -0.31 2.19 -6.03
N SER A 519 0.12 2.79 -7.14
CA SER A 519 1.39 2.47 -7.79
C SER A 519 2.54 3.06 -6.97
N VAL A 520 3.43 2.16 -6.52
CA VAL A 520 4.58 2.46 -5.65
C VAL A 520 5.78 3.02 -6.40
N ASN A 521 5.79 2.87 -7.73
CA ASN A 521 6.91 3.20 -8.61
C ASN A 521 6.60 4.40 -9.53
N GLU A 522 5.48 5.09 -9.33
CA GLU A 522 5.27 6.38 -9.98
C GLU A 522 6.38 7.36 -9.58
N VAL A 523 6.80 8.17 -10.54
CA VAL A 523 7.73 9.28 -10.33
C VAL A 523 7.05 10.63 -10.52
N ASP A 524 7.52 11.62 -9.75
CA ASP A 524 7.26 13.05 -9.93
C ASP A 524 8.18 13.69 -11.00
N PHE A 525 8.07 15.01 -11.21
CA PHE A 525 8.90 15.76 -12.17
C PHE A 525 10.40 15.83 -11.79
N GLU A 526 10.76 15.55 -10.54
CA GLU A 526 12.13 15.33 -10.08
C GLU A 526 12.57 13.85 -10.21
N GLY A 527 11.78 12.98 -10.84
CA GLY A 527 12.08 11.56 -10.96
C GLY A 527 12.02 10.80 -9.63
N ARG A 528 11.48 11.40 -8.56
CA ARG A 528 11.39 10.79 -7.23
C ARG A 528 10.15 9.92 -7.14
N THR A 529 10.28 8.72 -6.60
CA THR A 529 9.14 7.89 -6.18
C THR A 529 8.68 8.23 -4.75
N PRO A 530 7.53 7.73 -4.26
CA PRO A 530 7.12 7.94 -2.87
C PRO A 530 8.14 7.44 -1.84
N MET A 531 8.96 6.44 -2.16
CA MET A 531 10.06 6.03 -1.27
C MET A 531 11.15 7.11 -1.17
N HIS A 532 11.51 7.76 -2.28
CA HIS A 532 12.47 8.87 -2.28
C HIS A 532 11.95 10.04 -1.43
N VAL A 533 10.68 10.43 -1.61
CA VAL A 533 10.04 11.51 -0.84
C VAL A 533 9.96 11.16 0.66
N ALA A 534 9.58 9.93 1.03
CA ALA A 534 9.59 9.48 2.42
C ALA A 534 11.00 9.51 3.04
N CYS A 535 12.04 9.20 2.24
CA CYS A 535 13.43 9.24 2.69
C CYS A 535 13.98 10.66 2.80
N GLN A 536 13.53 11.60 1.97
CA GLN A 536 13.84 13.03 2.07
C GLN A 536 13.19 13.65 3.31
N HIS A 537 11.92 13.32 3.59
CA HIS A 537 11.15 13.90 4.70
C HIS A 537 11.27 13.15 6.03
N GLY A 538 12.11 12.12 6.13
CA GLY A 538 12.41 11.43 7.40
C GLY A 538 11.35 10.45 7.88
N GLN A 539 10.41 10.07 7.00
CA GLN A 539 9.21 9.30 7.35
C GLN A 539 9.50 7.80 7.45
N GLU A 540 10.30 7.40 8.44
CA GLU A 540 10.79 6.02 8.65
C GLU A 540 9.68 4.96 8.57
N LYS A 541 8.52 5.25 9.16
CA LYS A 541 7.37 4.33 9.15
C LYS A 541 6.82 4.08 7.75
N ILE A 542 6.79 5.10 6.88
CA ILE A 542 6.37 4.96 5.48
C ILE A 542 7.38 4.12 4.71
N VAL A 543 8.69 4.36 4.90
CA VAL A 543 9.74 3.54 4.31
C VAL A 543 9.59 2.06 4.73
N ARG A 544 9.26 1.79 6.00
CA ARG A 544 8.96 0.42 6.48
C ARG A 544 7.71 -0.19 5.85
N ILE A 545 6.67 0.60 5.57
CA ILE A 545 5.45 0.12 4.89
C ILE A 545 5.75 -0.20 3.42
N LEU A 546 6.48 0.67 2.71
CA LEU A 546 6.86 0.46 1.30
C LEU A 546 7.80 -0.74 1.12
N LEU A 547 8.83 -0.89 1.96
CA LEU A 547 9.71 -2.06 1.94
C LEU A 547 8.94 -3.37 2.18
N ARG A 548 7.96 -3.38 3.09
CA ARG A 548 7.08 -4.55 3.32
C ARG A 548 6.17 -4.90 2.13
N ARG A 549 5.96 -3.97 1.19
CA ARG A 549 5.25 -4.22 -0.09
C ARG A 549 6.20 -4.63 -1.23
N GLY A 550 7.49 -4.83 -0.96
CA GLY A 550 8.47 -5.28 -1.96
C GLY A 550 8.97 -4.17 -2.89
N VAL A 551 8.88 -2.90 -2.48
CA VAL A 551 9.43 -1.77 -3.25
C VAL A 551 10.95 -1.83 -3.27
N ASP A 552 11.54 -1.77 -4.47
CA ASP A 552 12.99 -1.75 -4.65
C ASP A 552 13.60 -0.43 -4.15
N ALA A 553 14.51 -0.55 -3.17
CA ALA A 553 15.26 0.56 -2.61
C ALA A 553 16.52 0.93 -3.44
N GLY A 554 16.85 0.13 -4.45
CA GLY A 554 17.90 0.40 -5.45
C GLY A 554 17.40 1.17 -6.68
N LEU A 555 16.10 1.43 -6.81
CA LEU A 555 15.53 2.20 -7.92
C LEU A 555 16.06 3.64 -7.91
N GLN A 556 16.64 4.06 -9.04
CA GLN A 556 17.23 5.39 -9.22
C GLN A 556 16.17 6.41 -9.64
N GLY A 557 16.17 7.56 -8.98
CA GLY A 557 15.53 8.78 -9.46
C GLY A 557 16.43 9.58 -10.39
N LYS A 558 16.07 10.86 -10.60
CA LYS A 558 16.85 11.80 -11.43
C LYS A 558 18.30 11.94 -10.93
N ASP A 559 19.21 12.20 -11.86
CA ASP A 559 20.65 12.33 -11.61
C ASP A 559 21.25 11.15 -10.81
N ALA A 560 20.71 9.95 -11.01
CA ALA A 560 21.03 8.70 -10.31
C ALA A 560 20.94 8.79 -8.77
N TRP A 561 20.09 9.68 -8.23
CA TRP A 561 19.79 9.69 -6.81
C TRP A 561 19.07 8.41 -6.38
N LEU A 562 19.27 8.04 -5.12
CA LEU A 562 18.67 6.86 -4.49
C LEU A 562 17.96 7.29 -3.21
N PRO A 563 17.03 6.50 -2.65
CA PRO A 563 16.42 6.80 -1.35
C PRO A 563 17.48 6.98 -0.25
N LEU A 564 18.60 6.24 -0.33
CA LEU A 564 19.74 6.35 0.58
C LEU A 564 20.49 7.69 0.44
N HIS A 565 20.58 8.27 -0.77
CA HIS A 565 21.18 9.59 -0.99
C HIS A 565 20.37 10.69 -0.29
N TYR A 566 19.04 10.70 -0.47
CA TYR A 566 18.15 11.64 0.22
C TYR A 566 18.18 11.48 1.75
N ALA A 567 18.12 10.24 2.25
CA ALA A 567 18.19 9.98 3.69
C ALA A 567 19.54 10.41 4.31
N ALA A 568 20.65 10.26 3.58
CA ALA A 568 21.97 10.68 4.04
C ALA A 568 22.17 12.19 3.99
N TRP A 569 21.67 12.87 2.95
CA TRP A 569 21.69 14.33 2.79
C TRP A 569 20.88 15.07 3.84
N GLN A 570 19.79 14.47 4.33
CA GLN A 570 18.90 15.07 5.32
C GLN A 570 19.15 14.55 6.76
N GLY A 571 20.14 13.67 6.96
CA GLY A 571 20.59 13.24 8.29
C GLY A 571 19.73 12.16 8.95
N HIS A 572 18.83 11.50 8.21
CA HIS A 572 17.80 10.58 8.73
C HIS A 572 18.36 9.21 9.11
N LEU A 573 19.10 9.18 10.22
CA LEU A 573 19.81 8.02 10.76
C LEU A 573 19.00 6.71 10.82
N PRO A 574 17.70 6.68 11.21
CA PRO A 574 16.95 5.42 11.23
C PRO A 574 16.69 4.86 9.83
N ILE A 575 16.44 5.74 8.85
CA ILE A 575 16.20 5.37 7.45
C ILE A 575 17.50 4.88 6.82
N VAL A 576 18.63 5.56 7.05
CA VAL A 576 19.96 5.10 6.59
C VAL A 576 20.26 3.68 7.09
N LYS A 577 20.00 3.39 8.38
CA LYS A 577 20.15 2.04 8.97
C LYS A 577 19.19 1.00 8.40
N LEU A 578 18.04 1.42 7.88
CA LEU A 578 17.00 0.54 7.33
C LEU A 578 17.31 0.20 5.86
N LEU A 579 17.63 1.21 5.05
CA LEU A 579 17.94 1.08 3.63
C LEU A 579 19.25 0.34 3.38
N ALA A 580 20.32 0.68 4.10
CA ALA A 580 21.63 0.04 3.96
C ALA A 580 21.69 -1.41 4.51
N LYS A 581 20.53 -1.98 4.88
CA LYS A 581 20.34 -3.41 5.19
C LYS A 581 19.46 -4.15 4.18
N GLN A 582 18.92 -3.46 3.17
CA GLN A 582 18.12 -4.09 2.13
C GLN A 582 19.03 -4.74 1.07
N PRO A 583 18.65 -5.90 0.50
CA PRO A 583 19.36 -6.45 -0.66
C PRO A 583 19.34 -5.45 -1.82
N GLY A 584 20.41 -5.43 -2.63
CA GLY A 584 20.56 -4.54 -3.78
C GLY A 584 21.05 -3.11 -3.49
N VAL A 585 20.91 -2.60 -2.26
CA VAL A 585 21.30 -1.22 -1.93
C VAL A 585 22.81 -1.13 -1.66
N SER A 586 23.55 -0.56 -2.61
CA SER A 586 24.98 -0.25 -2.43
C SER A 586 25.19 1.03 -1.62
N VAL A 587 25.89 0.93 -0.48
CA VAL A 587 26.32 2.09 0.33
C VAL A 587 27.38 2.96 -0.36
N ASN A 588 28.02 2.44 -1.42
CA ASN A 588 29.01 3.12 -2.26
C ASN A 588 28.43 3.52 -3.61
N ALA A 589 27.11 3.45 -3.82
CA ALA A 589 26.48 4.00 -5.01
C ALA A 589 26.84 5.47 -5.19
N GLN A 590 26.90 5.91 -6.45
CA GLN A 590 27.21 7.29 -6.83
C GLN A 590 26.02 7.89 -7.59
N THR A 591 25.71 9.15 -7.29
CA THR A 591 24.90 10.03 -8.16
C THR A 591 25.64 10.33 -9.47
N LEU A 592 24.96 10.96 -10.43
CA LEU A 592 25.51 11.31 -11.75
C LEU A 592 26.72 12.26 -11.67
N ASP A 593 26.81 13.10 -10.63
CA ASP A 593 27.98 13.94 -10.35
C ASP A 593 29.08 13.21 -9.53
N GLY A 594 28.88 11.94 -9.19
CA GLY A 594 29.86 11.09 -8.51
C GLY A 594 29.77 11.08 -6.97
N ARG A 595 28.82 11.78 -6.35
CA ARG A 595 28.70 11.81 -4.88
C ARG A 595 28.11 10.51 -4.35
N THR A 596 28.70 9.98 -3.28
CA THR A 596 28.14 8.85 -2.50
C THR A 596 27.29 9.35 -1.32
N PRO A 597 26.50 8.50 -0.63
CA PRO A 597 25.79 8.90 0.59
C PRO A 597 26.73 9.46 1.67
N LEU A 598 27.99 9.00 1.72
CA LEU A 598 28.99 9.52 2.65
C LEU A 598 29.45 10.94 2.28
N HIS A 599 29.55 11.29 0.99
CA HIS A 599 29.82 12.67 0.56
C HIS A 599 28.69 13.61 1.00
N LEU A 600 27.43 13.21 0.80
CA LEU A 600 26.26 14.01 1.17
C LEU A 600 26.15 14.20 2.70
N ALA A 601 26.37 13.13 3.47
CA ALA A 601 26.41 13.20 4.93
C ALA A 601 27.61 14.02 5.46
N ALA A 602 28.75 13.99 4.77
CA ALA A 602 29.92 14.82 5.06
C ALA A 602 29.62 16.31 4.82
N GLN A 603 29.04 16.66 3.66
CA GLN A 603 28.71 18.03 3.26
C GLN A 603 27.71 18.73 4.19
N ARG A 604 26.88 17.96 4.90
CA ARG A 604 25.88 18.45 5.86
C ARG A 604 26.26 18.22 7.33
N GLY A 605 27.47 17.74 7.59
CA GLY A 605 27.99 17.56 8.96
C GLY A 605 27.26 16.49 9.76
N HIS A 606 26.58 15.56 9.11
CA HIS A 606 25.75 14.53 9.74
C HIS A 606 26.59 13.38 10.31
N TYR A 607 27.46 13.70 11.28
CA TYR A 607 28.39 12.79 11.96
C TYR A 607 27.79 11.42 12.31
N ARG A 608 26.56 11.36 12.84
CA ARG A 608 25.92 10.09 13.23
C ARG A 608 25.59 9.22 12.01
N VAL A 609 25.21 9.81 10.88
CA VAL A 609 24.96 9.12 9.61
C VAL A 609 26.28 8.69 8.99
N ALA A 610 27.25 9.60 8.87
CA ALA A 610 28.58 9.28 8.37
C ALA A 610 29.20 8.11 9.12
N ARG A 611 29.10 8.09 10.46
CA ARG A 611 29.60 6.98 11.29
C ARG A 611 28.93 5.65 10.93
N ILE A 612 27.60 5.62 10.80
CA ILE A 612 26.88 4.40 10.44
C ILE A 612 27.19 3.91 9.03
N LEU A 613 27.38 4.81 8.05
CA LEU A 613 27.79 4.41 6.70
C LEU A 613 29.16 3.71 6.74
N ILE A 614 30.12 4.25 7.50
CA ILE A 614 31.46 3.66 7.65
C ILE A 614 31.42 2.38 8.49
N ASP A 615 30.58 2.34 9.55
CA ASP A 615 30.33 1.12 10.34
C ASP A 615 29.67 0.01 9.49
N LEU A 616 29.06 0.35 8.34
CA LEU A 616 28.52 -0.55 7.33
C LEU A 616 29.48 -0.74 6.13
N CYS A 617 30.77 -0.50 6.33
CA CYS A 617 31.86 -0.75 5.36
C CYS A 617 31.74 0.02 4.03
N CYS A 618 31.21 1.25 4.05
CA CYS A 618 31.38 2.15 2.91
C CYS A 618 32.86 2.57 2.74
N ASP A 619 33.26 2.89 1.51
CA ASP A 619 34.62 3.36 1.22
C ASP A 619 34.72 4.87 1.51
N VAL A 620 35.65 5.23 2.41
CA VAL A 620 35.92 6.60 2.84
C VAL A 620 36.76 7.42 1.84
N ASN A 621 37.32 6.78 0.81
CA ASN A 621 38.24 7.37 -0.16
C ASN A 621 37.66 7.48 -1.59
N VAL A 622 36.39 7.12 -1.80
CA VAL A 622 35.70 7.32 -3.09
C VAL A 622 35.83 8.78 -3.53
N ARG A 623 36.07 8.99 -4.83
CA ARG A 623 36.20 10.31 -5.44
C ARG A 623 34.91 10.70 -6.16
N GLY A 624 34.30 11.79 -5.73
CA GLY A 624 33.14 12.41 -6.38
C GLY A 624 33.50 13.60 -7.28
N PRO A 625 32.67 14.66 -7.32
CA PRO A 625 32.90 15.84 -8.17
C PRO A 625 34.29 16.43 -7.96
N LEU A 626 34.95 16.88 -9.04
CA LEU A 626 36.31 17.44 -9.01
C LEU A 626 37.33 16.55 -8.26
N ALA A 627 37.13 15.22 -8.28
CA ALA A 627 37.89 14.24 -7.51
C ALA A 627 37.95 14.51 -5.99
N GLN A 628 36.99 15.26 -5.44
CA GLN A 628 36.83 15.44 -4.00
C GLN A 628 36.53 14.10 -3.32
N THR A 629 37.06 13.89 -2.11
CA THR A 629 36.69 12.79 -1.22
C THR A 629 35.70 13.31 -0.16
N PRO A 630 35.03 12.44 0.62
CA PRO A 630 34.24 12.87 1.76
C PRO A 630 35.05 13.71 2.78
N LEU A 631 36.36 13.49 2.88
CA LEU A 631 37.25 14.29 3.73
C LEU A 631 37.46 15.70 3.17
N HIS A 632 37.66 15.85 1.86
CA HIS A 632 37.71 17.17 1.20
C HIS A 632 36.42 17.96 1.44
N VAL A 633 35.28 17.31 1.25
CA VAL A 633 33.95 17.93 1.42
C VAL A 633 33.68 18.30 2.89
N ALA A 634 34.02 17.45 3.86
CA ALA A 634 33.91 17.77 5.29
C ALA A 634 34.85 18.91 5.72
N ALA A 635 36.01 19.03 5.09
CA ALA A 635 36.99 20.07 5.37
C ALA A 635 36.60 21.44 4.77
N GLU A 636 36.08 21.46 3.54
CA GLU A 636 35.55 22.65 2.86
C GLU A 636 34.34 23.25 3.59
N THR A 637 33.50 22.39 4.20
CA THR A 637 32.31 22.79 4.98
C THR A 637 32.56 22.98 6.48
N GLY A 638 33.81 22.76 6.96
CA GLY A 638 34.21 23.02 8.36
C GLY A 638 33.67 22.02 9.38
N HIS A 639 33.19 20.87 8.95
CA HIS A 639 32.51 19.88 9.78
C HIS A 639 33.48 18.99 10.57
N THR A 640 34.33 19.65 11.37
CA THR A 640 35.41 19.12 12.24
C THR A 640 35.13 17.74 12.85
N SER A 641 33.97 17.51 13.46
CA SER A 641 33.63 16.21 14.07
C SER A 641 33.53 15.06 13.06
N THR A 642 33.04 15.35 11.85
CA THR A 642 32.98 14.39 10.74
C THR A 642 34.36 14.24 10.09
N THR A 643 35.14 15.32 9.99
CA THR A 643 36.55 15.27 9.56
C THR A 643 37.37 14.35 10.49
N ARG A 644 37.25 14.48 11.82
CA ARG A 644 37.96 13.63 12.79
C ARG A 644 37.56 12.17 12.65
N LEU A 645 36.26 11.90 12.47
CA LEU A 645 35.75 10.56 12.19
C LEU A 645 36.34 9.94 10.91
N LEU A 646 36.43 10.71 9.82
CA LEU A 646 36.98 10.22 8.55
C LEU A 646 38.48 9.91 8.66
N LEU A 647 39.25 10.79 9.32
CA LEU A 647 40.69 10.58 9.58
C LEU A 647 40.93 9.33 10.45
N HIS A 648 40.21 9.20 11.57
CA HIS A 648 40.23 8.02 12.44
C HIS A 648 39.79 6.71 11.74
N ARG A 649 39.21 6.79 10.53
CA ARG A 649 38.72 5.65 9.74
C ARG A 649 39.47 5.45 8.42
N GLY A 650 40.65 6.07 8.26
CA GLY A 650 41.55 5.80 7.13
C GLY A 650 41.26 6.62 5.86
N ALA A 651 40.59 7.77 5.98
CA ALA A 651 40.51 8.73 4.88
C ALA A 651 41.90 9.34 4.59
N GLY A 652 42.30 9.39 3.32
CA GLY A 652 43.60 9.91 2.91
C GLY A 652 43.71 11.42 3.11
N LYS A 653 44.37 11.85 4.19
CA LYS A 653 44.63 13.27 4.50
C LYS A 653 45.41 14.01 3.41
N GLU A 654 46.38 13.34 2.78
CA GLU A 654 47.15 13.86 1.64
C GLU A 654 46.52 13.50 0.28
N ALA A 655 45.24 13.12 0.24
CA ALA A 655 44.51 13.08 -1.02
C ALA A 655 44.43 14.50 -1.61
N VAL A 656 44.36 14.58 -2.94
CA VAL A 656 44.21 15.83 -3.67
C VAL A 656 42.95 15.81 -4.54
N THR A 657 42.30 16.96 -4.67
CA THR A 657 41.25 17.19 -5.69
C THR A 657 41.87 17.28 -7.09
N ALA A 658 41.02 17.38 -8.12
CA ALA A 658 41.44 17.65 -9.49
C ALA A 658 42.17 18.99 -9.67
N GLU A 659 42.02 19.92 -8.72
CA GLU A 659 42.75 21.20 -8.67
C GLU A 659 44.11 21.08 -7.96
N GLY A 660 44.39 19.95 -7.28
CA GLY A 660 45.56 19.78 -6.40
C GLY A 660 45.32 20.16 -4.93
N CYS A 661 44.13 20.62 -4.55
CA CYS A 661 43.83 20.98 -3.16
C CYS A 661 43.78 19.74 -2.25
N THR A 662 44.43 19.78 -1.08
CA THR A 662 44.25 18.80 0.00
C THR A 662 43.13 19.22 0.96
N ALA A 663 42.77 18.35 1.92
CA ALA A 663 41.82 18.71 2.98
C ALA A 663 42.26 19.95 3.78
N LEU A 664 43.57 20.11 4.03
CA LEU A 664 44.12 21.27 4.73
C LEU A 664 44.00 22.55 3.89
N HIS A 665 44.23 22.48 2.58
CA HIS A 665 44.03 23.61 1.67
C HIS A 665 42.58 24.11 1.70
N LEU A 666 41.60 23.20 1.66
CA LEU A 666 40.18 23.56 1.68
C LEU A 666 39.76 24.14 3.05
N ALA A 667 40.13 23.51 4.16
CA ALA A 667 39.85 24.03 5.50
C ALA A 667 40.46 25.43 5.72
N ALA A 668 41.67 25.66 5.21
CA ALA A 668 42.37 26.94 5.33
C ALA A 668 41.77 28.04 4.42
N ARG A 669 41.37 27.69 3.19
CA ARG A 669 40.70 28.59 2.23
C ARG A 669 39.37 29.14 2.73
N HIS A 670 38.64 28.37 3.53
CA HIS A 670 37.32 28.74 4.08
C HIS A 670 37.35 29.15 5.56
N GLY A 671 38.53 29.21 6.19
CA GLY A 671 38.70 29.77 7.54
C GLY A 671 38.33 28.84 8.70
N HIS A 672 38.23 27.53 8.47
CA HIS A 672 37.71 26.56 9.44
C HIS A 672 38.73 26.17 10.51
N LEU A 673 39.08 27.10 11.41
CA LEU A 673 40.14 26.95 12.43
C LEU A 673 40.11 25.62 13.18
N ALA A 674 38.94 25.17 13.66
CA ALA A 674 38.82 23.91 14.40
C ALA A 674 39.12 22.68 13.54
N THR A 675 38.85 22.74 12.23
CA THR A 675 39.21 21.70 11.26
C THR A 675 40.69 21.76 10.87
N VAL A 676 41.26 22.96 10.76
CA VAL A 676 42.71 23.14 10.55
C VAL A 676 43.49 22.57 11.73
N LYS A 677 43.12 22.92 12.98
CA LYS A 677 43.70 22.37 14.22
C LYS A 677 43.71 20.85 14.24
N LEU A 678 42.56 20.24 13.96
CA LEU A 678 42.44 18.79 13.81
C LEU A 678 43.39 18.20 12.75
N LEU A 679 43.51 18.83 11.58
CA LEU A 679 44.38 18.33 10.52
C LEU A 679 45.86 18.45 10.91
N LEU A 680 46.24 19.45 11.71
CA LEU A 680 47.58 19.58 12.28
C LEU A 680 47.83 18.53 13.40
N GLU A 681 46.85 18.27 14.27
CA GLU A 681 46.90 17.17 15.27
C GLU A 681 47.17 15.82 14.58
N GLU A 682 46.47 15.54 13.48
CA GLU A 682 46.60 14.33 12.66
C GLU A 682 47.81 14.37 11.69
N LYS A 683 48.68 15.39 11.81
CA LYS A 683 49.92 15.58 11.05
C LYS A 683 49.72 15.63 9.53
N ALA A 684 48.76 16.41 9.05
CA ALA A 684 48.66 16.74 7.63
C ALA A 684 49.86 17.59 7.18
N ASP A 685 50.28 17.48 5.92
CA ASP A 685 51.43 18.23 5.43
C ASP A 685 51.10 19.73 5.21
N VAL A 686 51.76 20.59 5.98
CA VAL A 686 51.64 22.06 5.87
C VAL A 686 52.43 22.64 4.69
N LEU A 687 53.45 21.91 4.20
CA LEU A 687 54.29 22.28 3.06
C LEU A 687 53.70 21.80 1.73
N ALA A 688 52.63 21.00 1.77
CA ALA A 688 51.88 20.55 0.61
C ALA A 688 51.48 21.75 -0.26
N ARG A 689 51.54 21.57 -1.59
CA ARG A 689 51.28 22.62 -2.56
C ARG A 689 50.09 22.27 -3.44
N GLY A 690 49.07 23.11 -3.40
CA GLY A 690 47.89 23.01 -4.24
C GLY A 690 47.99 23.85 -5.52
N PRO A 691 46.87 24.42 -6.01
CA PRO A 691 46.85 25.30 -7.18
C PRO A 691 47.90 26.42 -7.09
N LEU A 692 48.48 26.81 -8.23
CA LEU A 692 49.46 27.89 -8.32
C LEU A 692 50.68 27.72 -7.39
N SER A 693 51.03 26.48 -6.99
CA SER A 693 52.05 26.18 -5.98
C SER A 693 51.79 26.82 -4.60
N GLN A 694 50.53 27.20 -4.29
CA GLN A 694 50.15 27.80 -3.02
C GLN A 694 50.02 26.75 -1.91
N THR A 695 50.45 27.09 -0.71
CA THR A 695 50.24 26.27 0.51
C THR A 695 48.98 26.68 1.26
N ALA A 696 48.58 25.92 2.29
CA ALA A 696 47.44 26.26 3.15
C ALA A 696 47.54 27.69 3.74
N LEU A 697 48.75 28.14 4.11
CA LEU A 697 48.99 29.49 4.61
C LEU A 697 48.72 30.57 3.55
N HIS A 698 49.09 30.32 2.29
CA HIS A 698 48.81 31.24 1.18
C HIS A 698 47.31 31.41 0.97
N LEU A 699 46.54 30.31 1.03
CA LEU A 699 45.09 30.35 0.88
C LEU A 699 44.41 31.07 2.04
N ALA A 700 44.77 30.77 3.29
CA ALA A 700 44.23 31.47 4.46
C ALA A 700 44.56 32.97 4.44
N ALA A 701 45.78 33.34 4.04
CA ALA A 701 46.21 34.72 3.91
C ALA A 701 45.50 35.48 2.78
N ALA A 702 45.24 34.83 1.64
CA ALA A 702 44.49 35.42 0.52
C ALA A 702 43.02 35.71 0.86
N HIS A 703 42.41 34.90 1.73
CA HIS A 703 41.00 35.02 2.13
C HIS A 703 40.80 35.77 3.47
N GLY A 704 41.88 36.14 4.17
CA GLY A 704 41.85 37.02 5.35
C GLY A 704 41.61 36.31 6.68
N HIS A 705 41.81 34.99 6.74
CA HIS A 705 41.53 34.16 7.90
C HIS A 705 42.65 34.24 8.95
N SER A 706 42.74 35.40 9.63
CA SER A 706 43.84 35.75 10.55
C SER A 706 44.11 34.71 11.64
N GLU A 707 43.07 34.10 12.23
CA GLU A 707 43.22 33.06 13.26
C GLU A 707 43.80 31.75 12.70
N VAL A 708 43.43 31.40 11.45
CA VAL A 708 43.99 30.23 10.74
C VAL A 708 45.43 30.49 10.32
N VAL A 709 45.76 31.73 9.97
CA VAL A 709 47.13 32.17 9.72
C VAL A 709 47.97 32.09 11.01
N GLU A 710 47.44 32.56 12.15
CA GLU A 710 48.13 32.47 13.45
C GLU A 710 48.44 31.02 13.85
N GLU A 711 47.57 30.06 13.50
CA GLU A 711 47.79 28.63 13.76
C GLU A 711 48.73 27.94 12.75
N LEU A 712 48.74 28.37 11.48
CA LEU A 712 49.57 27.76 10.42
C LEU A 712 50.99 28.33 10.34
N VAL A 713 51.24 29.53 10.87
CA VAL A 713 52.52 30.20 10.73
C VAL A 713 53.64 29.44 11.45
N SER A 714 54.67 29.12 10.67
CA SER A 714 55.92 28.50 11.11
C SER A 714 57.08 29.07 10.29
N ALA A 715 58.30 29.01 10.83
CA ALA A 715 59.48 29.62 10.20
C ALA A 715 59.76 29.06 8.78
N ASP A 716 59.48 27.79 8.55
CA ASP A 716 59.67 27.12 7.26
C ASP A 716 58.58 27.46 6.21
N LEU A 717 57.46 28.06 6.65
CA LEU A 717 56.26 28.29 5.83
C LEU A 717 56.02 29.77 5.50
N ILE A 718 56.44 30.68 6.39
CA ILE A 718 56.03 32.10 6.40
C ILE A 718 56.48 32.91 5.17
N ASP A 719 57.70 32.64 4.68
CA ASP A 719 58.34 33.34 3.55
C ASP A 719 58.42 32.49 2.28
N LEU A 720 57.75 31.32 2.25
CA LEU A 720 57.54 30.59 1.00
C LEU A 720 56.80 31.47 -0.01
N SER A 721 57.05 31.20 -1.29
CA SER A 721 56.41 31.88 -2.41
C SER A 721 55.63 30.91 -3.29
N ASP A 722 54.51 31.38 -3.82
CA ASP A 722 53.73 30.70 -4.86
C ASP A 722 54.38 30.79 -6.25
N GLU A 723 53.72 30.22 -7.27
CA GLU A 723 54.18 30.21 -8.66
C GLU A 723 54.37 31.62 -9.24
N GLN A 724 53.70 32.64 -8.70
CA GLN A 724 53.84 34.04 -9.11
C GLN A 724 54.90 34.80 -8.31
N GLY A 725 55.63 34.14 -7.39
CA GLY A 725 56.60 34.78 -6.51
C GLY A 725 55.94 35.61 -5.38
N LEU A 726 54.69 35.30 -5.04
CA LEU A 726 53.95 35.96 -3.97
C LEU A 726 53.97 35.08 -2.71
N SER A 727 54.34 35.67 -1.57
CA SER A 727 54.24 35.03 -0.27
C SER A 727 52.86 35.26 0.33
N ALA A 728 52.54 34.56 1.43
CA ALA A 728 51.34 34.80 2.21
C ALA A 728 51.16 36.29 2.58
N LEU A 729 52.24 37.01 2.90
CA LEU A 729 52.21 38.45 3.18
C LEU A 729 51.81 39.29 1.95
N HIS A 730 52.31 38.94 0.76
CA HIS A 730 51.90 39.62 -0.48
C HIS A 730 50.42 39.36 -0.82
N LEU A 731 49.93 38.14 -0.58
CA LEU A 731 48.52 37.78 -0.81
C LEU A 731 47.57 38.49 0.18
N ALA A 732 47.89 38.52 1.48
CA ALA A 732 47.12 39.27 2.48
C ALA A 732 47.09 40.77 2.18
N ALA A 733 48.23 41.35 1.76
CA ALA A 733 48.29 42.75 1.35
C ALA A 733 47.49 43.05 0.07
N ARG A 734 47.46 42.11 -0.90
CA ARG A 734 46.64 42.20 -2.12
C ARG A 734 45.14 42.10 -1.81
N GLY A 735 44.75 41.23 -0.88
CA GLY A 735 43.38 41.11 -0.36
C GLY A 735 42.92 42.28 0.54
N ARG A 736 43.87 43.14 0.99
CA ARG A 736 43.68 44.23 1.97
C ARG A 736 43.32 43.76 3.39
N HIS A 737 43.71 42.54 3.74
CA HIS A 737 43.39 41.89 5.02
C HIS A 737 44.33 42.39 6.14
N ALA A 738 44.05 43.60 6.66
CA ALA A 738 44.94 44.32 7.56
C ALA A 738 45.37 43.53 8.80
N GLN A 739 44.43 42.85 9.47
CA GLN A 739 44.71 42.01 10.65
C GLN A 739 45.61 40.82 10.29
N THR A 740 45.42 40.21 9.13
CA THR A 740 46.23 39.07 8.66
C THR A 740 47.65 39.51 8.27
N VAL A 741 47.78 40.70 7.66
CA VAL A 741 49.09 41.35 7.43
C VAL A 741 49.79 41.62 8.76
N GLU A 742 49.09 42.13 9.78
CA GLU A 742 49.66 42.35 11.11
C GLU A 742 50.13 41.04 11.76
N THR A 743 49.30 39.98 11.74
CA THR A 743 49.66 38.65 12.26
C THR A 743 50.91 38.08 11.59
N LEU A 744 51.03 38.19 10.26
CA LEU A 744 52.21 37.73 9.52
C LEU A 744 53.48 38.54 9.86
N LEU A 745 53.36 39.87 9.94
CA LEU A 745 54.48 40.74 10.32
C LEU A 745 54.93 40.50 11.78
N ARG A 746 53.98 40.26 12.70
CA ARG A 746 54.26 39.95 14.11
C ARG A 746 55.09 38.67 14.28
N HIS A 747 54.92 37.70 13.37
CA HIS A 747 55.67 36.45 13.34
C HIS A 747 56.94 36.50 12.44
N GLY A 748 57.31 37.67 11.90
CA GLY A 748 58.60 37.90 11.23
C GLY A 748 58.61 37.86 9.70
N ALA A 749 57.44 37.81 9.05
CA ALA A 749 57.35 37.72 7.58
C ALA A 749 58.15 38.83 6.87
N HIS A 750 58.98 38.44 5.90
CA HIS A 750 59.93 39.33 5.25
C HIS A 750 59.24 40.31 4.29
N ILE A 751 59.42 41.61 4.54
CA ILE A 751 58.92 42.70 3.66
C ILE A 751 59.82 42.83 2.41
N SER A 752 59.73 41.86 1.50
CA SER A 752 60.45 41.86 0.23
C SER A 752 59.80 42.80 -0.81
N LEU A 753 60.32 44.01 -0.93
CA LEU A 753 59.82 45.04 -1.87
C LEU A 753 60.09 44.75 -3.36
N GLN A 754 60.51 43.54 -3.73
CA GLN A 754 60.89 43.19 -5.11
C GLN A 754 59.75 42.59 -5.93
N SER A 755 58.85 41.80 -5.30
CA SER A 755 57.66 41.19 -5.95
C SER A 755 56.67 42.23 -6.48
N LEU A 756 56.49 43.33 -5.75
CA LEU A 756 55.57 44.45 -6.03
C LEU A 756 55.88 45.24 -7.33
N LYS A 757 56.85 44.80 -8.14
CA LYS A 757 57.22 45.46 -9.42
C LYS A 757 56.50 44.91 -10.65
N VAL A 758 55.83 43.76 -10.56
CA VAL A 758 55.14 43.16 -11.71
C VAL A 758 53.66 43.58 -11.74
N GLN A 759 53.34 44.48 -12.69
CA GLN A 759 52.01 45.04 -13.01
C GLN A 759 51.37 45.99 -11.97
N GLY A 760 51.20 47.27 -12.34
CA GLY A 760 50.00 48.02 -11.91
C GLY A 760 50.13 49.32 -11.09
N GLY A 761 51.31 49.92 -10.92
CA GLY A 761 51.44 51.27 -10.33
C GLY A 761 51.31 51.37 -8.79
N PRO A 762 51.35 52.59 -8.21
CA PRO A 762 51.52 52.80 -6.77
C PRO A 762 50.19 52.65 -5.99
N GLY A 763 49.71 51.41 -5.85
CA GLY A 763 48.55 51.09 -5.01
C GLY A 763 48.82 51.24 -3.50
N PRO A 764 47.77 51.47 -2.68
CA PRO A 764 47.91 51.76 -1.24
C PRO A 764 48.50 50.62 -0.38
N ALA A 765 48.67 49.42 -0.93
CA ALA A 765 49.41 48.33 -0.27
C ALA A 765 50.85 48.74 0.09
N ALA A 766 51.51 49.54 -0.75
CA ALA A 766 52.83 50.10 -0.46
C ALA A 766 52.82 51.08 0.73
N THR A 767 51.69 51.74 1.00
CA THR A 767 51.50 52.68 2.10
C THR A 767 51.32 51.97 3.44
N LEU A 768 50.59 50.85 3.45
CA LEU A 768 50.45 50.00 4.63
C LEU A 768 51.80 49.37 5.04
N LEU A 769 52.51 48.75 4.08
CA LEU A 769 53.83 48.16 4.36
C LEU A 769 54.85 49.21 4.85
N ARG A 770 54.83 50.45 4.31
CA ARG A 770 55.69 51.54 4.80
C ARG A 770 55.43 51.98 6.24
N ARG A 771 54.22 51.81 6.78
CA ARG A 771 53.88 52.18 8.17
C ARG A 771 54.37 51.19 9.23
N SER A 772 54.92 50.05 8.83
CA SER A 772 55.47 49.02 9.74
C SER A 772 56.98 49.16 10.03
N LYS A 773 57.63 50.21 9.53
CA LYS A 773 59.08 50.46 9.66
C LYS A 773 59.45 51.69 10.51
N THR A 774 58.57 52.08 11.43
CA THR A 774 58.72 53.21 12.35
C THR A 774 58.18 52.83 13.72
#